data_AF-A0AA96UJB0-F1
#
_entry.id   AF-A0AA96UJB0-F1
#
_cell.length_a   1.000
_cell.length_b   1.000
_cell.length_c   1.000
_cell.angle_alpha   90.00
_cell.angle_beta   90.00
_cell.angle_gamma   90.00
#
_symmetry.space_group_name_H-M   'P 1'
#
loop_
_entity.id
_entity.type
_entity.pdbx_description
1 polymer ?
#
loop_
_entity_poly.entity_id
_entity_poly.type
_entity_poly.pdbx_seq_one_letter_code
_entity_poly.pdbx_strand_id
1 'polypeptide(L)'
;MKRNHHMFAGDDPHFYDHPVDRAEKRRFAAADRPAPAGWRSHQDGSWFFLTPERAELPDQGWKIHVSAVPAEAAEVIDLVSAYCLEAGLPHKFLATPRIHHLNNSKYARRGSSGKLMTLYPADEARLRTVLDGLGPLLAGRRAPYVLGDLRWQDGPLYLRYGGFLERWCTPENGERVLAIAAPDGTLVPDRRDPYFTLPPWLEPPECVAEQLRADEAAAAGQPGLPYAIERALHFSNGGGVYLARERDGDGGDGGPVVLREARPLAGLDGAGRDAVDRLRTEARALRALAGLEFVPRLIDEFTVWEHHYLAEEYVEGETLRQFLARSNPLTRPEPSAEDLARYTARALDIIDQLQRAVDGIHARGYAFGDLHPANVLLRPDGRICLVDFEVAHRPGLDPEPAVACPGFVAPHALSGFARDDYALDCIRLSLFLPYTMLLDLDPDKVDQLADAMAEFFPVPTAHTERVRRGLRRPGRTPDAGRSADANRTPDAGRAAGHPGGSPFDRPDAEDLPGALTRAIRAAATPQRADRLFPGDPAGLNDGGYTLAHGAAGVLHALHSTGQDVDEEHTDWLWRAARRSRDRRPGLYDGLHGAALVLHRLGREPEAWEVLQRAGTTSPGDLSLRSGLAGLGLVLHRLHRATGDGGLRDALDRATERLAAALDPAAPPRPGRAC
;
A
#
# COMPACT_ATOMS: atom_id res chain seq x y z
N MET A 1 3.31 5.24 -7.13
CA MET A 1 2.45 4.75 -6.02
C MET A 1 3.27 3.73 -5.22
N LYS A 2 4.06 4.17 -4.22
CA LYS A 2 5.26 3.43 -3.74
C LYS A 2 5.18 2.86 -2.30
N ARG A 3 4.06 2.88 -1.58
CA ARG A 3 3.99 2.29 -0.22
C ARG A 3 2.70 1.50 0.04
N ASN A 4 2.87 0.32 0.61
CA ASN A 4 1.82 -0.68 0.84
C ASN A 4 1.00 -0.37 2.10
N HIS A 5 0.52 0.87 2.23
CA HIS A 5 -0.13 1.36 3.46
C HIS A 5 -1.36 0.54 3.85
N HIS A 6 -2.03 -0.09 2.87
CA HIS A 6 -3.19 -0.95 3.11
C HIS A 6 -2.90 -2.12 4.06
N MET A 7 -1.67 -2.64 4.10
CA MET A 7 -1.32 -3.73 5.03
C MET A 7 -1.29 -3.28 6.50
N PHE A 8 -1.13 -1.98 6.70
CA PHE A 8 -1.11 -1.36 8.02
C PHE A 8 -2.47 -0.72 8.37
N ALA A 9 -3.46 -0.84 7.49
CA ALA A 9 -4.80 -0.35 7.72
C ALA A 9 -5.68 -1.47 8.31
N GLY A 10 -6.54 -1.14 9.27
CA GLY A 10 -7.62 -2.02 9.73
C GLY A 10 -7.45 -2.67 11.11
N ASP A 11 -6.31 -2.53 11.79
CA ASP A 11 -6.21 -2.92 13.22
C ASP A 11 -6.70 -1.82 14.15
N ASP A 12 -6.32 -0.59 13.84
CA ASP A 12 -6.83 0.60 14.49
C ASP A 12 -7.75 1.37 13.51
N PRO A 13 -8.91 1.86 13.99
CA PRO A 13 -9.86 2.57 13.14
C PRO A 13 -9.40 3.96 12.70
N HIS A 14 -8.39 4.54 13.36
CA HIS A 14 -7.92 5.91 13.08
C HIS A 14 -6.46 5.97 12.63
N PHE A 15 -5.63 5.00 13.05
CA PHE A 15 -4.19 5.02 12.79
C PHE A 15 -3.72 3.77 12.05
N TYR A 16 -2.63 3.92 11.29
CA TYR A 16 -1.95 2.75 10.74
C TYR A 16 -1.33 1.93 11.87
N ASP A 17 -1.34 0.61 11.80
CA ASP A 17 -0.72 -0.28 12.81
C ASP A 17 -0.18 -1.58 12.19
N HIS A 18 0.62 -2.33 12.95
CA HIS A 18 1.06 -3.65 12.51
C HIS A 18 -0.11 -4.63 12.48
N PRO A 19 -0.21 -5.48 11.43
CA PRO A 19 -1.28 -6.48 11.29
C PRO A 19 -1.26 -7.59 12.35
N VAL A 20 -0.30 -7.56 13.27
CA VAL A 20 -0.02 -8.56 14.28
C VAL A 20 -0.48 -8.12 15.68
N ASP A 21 -0.49 -6.82 15.99
CA ASP A 21 -0.55 -6.32 17.38
C ASP A 21 -1.93 -6.50 18.04
N ARG A 22 -3.02 -6.55 17.27
CA ARG A 22 -4.34 -7.00 17.75
C ARG A 22 -4.64 -8.46 17.42
N ALA A 23 -3.77 -9.11 16.65
CA ALA A 23 -3.95 -10.46 16.13
C ALA A 23 -3.38 -11.56 17.03
N GLU A 24 -2.90 -11.25 18.24
CA GLU A 24 -2.49 -12.27 19.23
C GLU A 24 -3.57 -13.34 19.47
N LYS A 25 -4.84 -13.05 19.17
CA LYS A 25 -5.96 -14.00 19.25
C LYS A 25 -6.21 -14.85 17.99
N ARG A 26 -5.41 -14.73 16.91
CA ARG A 26 -5.66 -15.38 15.60
C ARG A 26 -4.40 -15.76 14.81
N ARG A 27 -3.33 -16.24 15.47
CA ARG A 27 -2.16 -16.82 14.78
C ARG A 27 -2.49 -18.18 14.17
N PHE A 28 -1.70 -18.65 13.22
CA PHE A 28 -1.78 -20.06 12.82
C PHE A 28 -1.33 -20.93 13.99
N ALA A 29 -2.00 -22.06 14.23
CA ALA A 29 -1.70 -22.95 15.36
C ALA A 29 -0.22 -23.38 15.40
N ALA A 30 0.43 -23.55 14.23
CA ALA A 30 1.85 -23.87 14.13
C ALA A 30 2.77 -22.82 14.80
N ALA A 31 2.38 -21.54 14.83
CA ALA A 31 3.17 -20.46 15.45
C ALA A 31 3.06 -20.41 16.99
N ASP A 32 2.09 -21.12 17.56
CA ASP A 32 1.87 -21.19 19.01
C ASP A 32 2.44 -22.49 19.62
N ARG A 33 2.88 -23.44 18.77
CA ARG A 33 3.57 -24.65 19.22
C ARG A 33 5.00 -24.29 19.68
N PRO A 34 5.49 -24.86 20.79
CA PRO A 34 6.88 -24.66 21.19
C PRO A 34 7.83 -25.30 20.16
N ALA A 35 8.99 -24.68 19.97
CA ALA A 35 10.03 -25.25 19.11
C ALA A 35 10.45 -26.64 19.64
N PRO A 36 10.59 -27.66 18.78
CA PRO A 36 11.11 -28.97 19.18
C PRO A 36 12.54 -28.89 19.74
N ALA A 37 12.97 -29.93 20.43
CA ALA A 37 14.35 -30.02 20.93
C ALA A 37 15.36 -29.89 19.78
N GLY A 38 16.39 -29.05 19.94
CA GLY A 38 17.37 -28.77 18.90
C GLY A 38 16.93 -27.74 17.85
N TRP A 39 15.78 -27.08 18.05
CA TRP A 39 15.28 -25.99 17.20
C TRP A 39 15.07 -24.70 18.00
N ARG A 40 15.18 -23.57 17.31
CA ARG A 40 14.84 -22.24 17.82
C ARG A 40 13.69 -21.67 17.01
N SER A 41 12.75 -21.01 17.68
CA SER A 41 11.69 -20.24 17.04
C SER A 41 11.74 -18.78 17.45
N HIS A 42 11.43 -17.88 16.52
CA HIS A 42 11.15 -16.48 16.84
C HIS A 42 10.20 -15.89 15.79
N GLN A 43 9.50 -14.82 16.15
CA GLN A 43 8.73 -14.03 15.21
C GLN A 43 9.47 -12.73 14.91
N ASP A 44 9.55 -12.38 13.63
CA ASP A 44 10.04 -11.08 13.18
C ASP A 44 9.05 -10.48 12.17
N GLY A 45 8.41 -9.38 12.56
CA GLY A 45 7.29 -8.78 11.85
C GLY A 45 6.18 -9.78 11.53
N SER A 46 5.94 -9.99 10.24
CA SER A 46 4.89 -10.87 9.71
C SER A 46 5.26 -12.36 9.65
N TRP A 47 6.52 -12.71 9.90
CA TRP A 47 7.06 -14.05 9.69
C TRP A 47 7.38 -14.75 11.00
N PHE A 48 7.01 -16.02 11.10
CA PHE A 48 7.44 -16.93 12.14
C PHE A 48 8.54 -17.85 11.59
N PHE A 49 9.68 -17.91 12.29
CA PHE A 49 10.87 -18.63 11.86
C PHE A 49 11.09 -19.87 12.73
N LEU A 50 11.48 -20.97 12.09
CA LEU A 50 11.95 -22.20 12.72
C LEU A 50 13.31 -22.58 12.13
N THR A 51 14.34 -22.59 12.98
CA THR A 51 15.72 -22.84 12.57
C THR A 51 16.37 -23.87 13.51
N PRO A 52 17.00 -24.94 12.99
CA PRO A 52 17.81 -25.84 13.80
C PRO A 52 18.92 -25.07 14.53
N GLU A 53 19.24 -25.45 15.77
CA GLU A 53 20.22 -24.73 16.59
C GLU A 53 21.63 -24.67 16.00
N ARG A 54 21.96 -25.68 15.18
CA ARG A 54 23.26 -25.86 14.51
C ARG A 54 23.17 -25.71 12.99
N ALA A 55 22.13 -25.04 12.48
CA ALA A 55 22.00 -24.82 11.05
C ALA A 55 23.10 -23.87 10.55
N GLU A 56 23.91 -24.35 9.60
CA GLU A 56 24.82 -23.52 8.82
C GLU A 56 24.17 -23.30 7.45
N LEU A 57 23.69 -22.08 7.23
CA LEU A 57 23.10 -21.67 5.97
C LEU A 57 24.10 -20.78 5.21
N PRO A 58 24.22 -20.93 3.88
CA PRO A 58 24.99 -20.00 3.09
C PRO A 58 24.35 -18.60 3.13
N ASP A 59 25.13 -17.57 2.83
CA ASP A 59 24.64 -16.18 2.72
C ASP A 59 23.53 -16.01 1.67
N GLN A 60 23.50 -16.91 0.67
CA GLN A 60 22.62 -16.90 -0.48
C GLN A 60 22.50 -18.31 -1.07
N GLY A 61 21.42 -18.55 -1.83
CA GLY A 61 21.21 -19.83 -2.50
C GLY A 61 19.81 -19.96 -3.08
N TRP A 62 19.43 -21.19 -3.43
CA TRP A 62 18.07 -21.52 -3.84
C TRP A 62 17.12 -21.51 -2.64
N LYS A 63 15.97 -20.87 -2.80
CA LYS A 63 14.86 -20.88 -1.84
C LYS A 63 13.65 -21.54 -2.49
N ILE A 64 12.90 -22.26 -1.67
CA ILE A 64 11.63 -22.84 -2.06
C ILE A 64 10.53 -22.01 -1.39
N HIS A 65 9.68 -21.37 -2.18
CA HIS A 65 8.48 -20.73 -1.68
C HIS A 65 7.29 -21.68 -1.84
N VAL A 66 6.49 -21.77 -0.80
CA VAL A 66 5.24 -22.54 -0.82
C VAL A 66 4.08 -21.56 -0.89
N SER A 67 3.16 -21.79 -1.82
CA SER A 67 1.95 -20.99 -2.00
C SER A 67 0.71 -21.81 -1.61
N ALA A 68 -0.37 -21.15 -1.20
CA ALA A 68 -1.65 -21.82 -0.95
C ALA A 68 -2.80 -20.83 -1.00
N VAL A 69 -4.03 -21.32 -1.19
CA VAL A 69 -5.24 -20.52 -0.95
C VAL A 69 -5.48 -20.34 0.57
N PRO A 70 -6.15 -19.25 1.01
CA PRO A 70 -6.37 -19.01 2.43
C PRO A 70 -7.06 -20.15 3.19
N ALA A 71 -7.98 -20.87 2.52
CA ALA A 71 -8.71 -21.99 3.11
C ALA A 71 -7.81 -23.20 3.44
N GLU A 72 -6.72 -23.40 2.69
CA GLU A 72 -5.79 -24.54 2.84
C GLU A 72 -4.51 -24.16 3.60
N ALA A 73 -4.29 -22.86 3.86
CA ALA A 73 -3.03 -22.35 4.39
C ALA A 73 -2.58 -22.99 5.71
N ALA A 74 -3.52 -23.23 6.64
CA ALA A 74 -3.19 -23.84 7.93
C ALA A 74 -2.71 -25.29 7.77
N GLU A 75 -3.38 -26.07 6.92
CA GLU A 75 -3.02 -27.46 6.65
C GLU A 75 -1.69 -27.56 5.90
N VAL A 76 -1.48 -26.70 4.90
CA VAL A 76 -0.21 -26.64 4.16
C VAL A 76 0.95 -26.26 5.08
N ILE A 77 0.77 -25.29 5.99
CA ILE A 77 1.78 -24.96 7.01
C ILE A 77 2.11 -26.19 7.85
N ASP A 78 1.09 -26.88 8.38
CA ASP A 78 1.31 -28.04 9.26
C ASP A 78 2.05 -29.17 8.54
N LEU A 79 1.64 -29.51 7.32
CA LEU A 79 2.24 -30.57 6.52
C LEU A 79 3.70 -30.26 6.15
N VAL A 80 3.94 -29.05 5.64
CA VAL A 80 5.27 -28.63 5.21
C VAL A 80 6.20 -28.45 6.41
N SER A 81 5.72 -27.84 7.50
CA SER A 81 6.52 -27.71 8.72
C SER A 81 6.86 -29.07 9.32
N ALA A 82 5.96 -30.05 9.32
CA ALA A 82 6.27 -31.41 9.77
C ALA A 82 7.41 -32.03 8.94
N TYR A 83 7.31 -31.96 7.61
CA TYR A 83 8.38 -32.41 6.72
C TYR A 83 9.71 -31.68 6.98
N CYS A 84 9.68 -30.35 7.11
CA CYS A 84 10.88 -29.56 7.34
C CYS A 84 11.53 -29.88 8.69
N LEU A 85 10.75 -30.14 9.73
CA LEU A 85 11.25 -30.53 11.05
C LEU A 85 11.96 -31.89 10.98
N GLU A 86 11.39 -32.87 10.29
CA GLU A 86 12.01 -34.19 10.07
C GLU A 86 13.29 -34.09 9.23
N ALA A 87 13.26 -33.29 8.16
CA ALA A 87 14.38 -33.11 7.26
C ALA A 87 15.51 -32.21 7.82
N GLY A 88 15.31 -31.55 8.97
CA GLY A 88 16.27 -30.57 9.50
C GLY A 88 16.38 -29.31 8.64
N LEU A 89 15.30 -28.90 7.96
CA LEU A 89 15.28 -27.81 7.00
C LEU A 89 14.82 -26.49 7.66
N PRO A 90 15.68 -25.45 7.72
CA PRO A 90 15.26 -24.14 8.19
C PRO A 90 14.13 -23.58 7.32
N HIS A 91 13.10 -23.03 7.95
CA HIS A 91 11.94 -22.51 7.24
C HIS A 91 11.25 -21.40 8.01
N LYS A 92 10.43 -20.63 7.31
CA LYS A 92 9.55 -19.62 7.89
C LYS A 92 8.20 -19.62 7.21
N PHE A 93 7.19 -19.13 7.90
CA PHE A 93 5.83 -18.98 7.37
C PHE A 93 5.16 -17.71 7.91
N LEU A 94 4.12 -17.24 7.22
CA LEU A 94 3.36 -16.07 7.66
C LEU A 94 2.64 -16.39 8.97
N ALA A 95 2.75 -15.50 9.96
CA ALA A 95 2.31 -15.79 11.33
C ALA A 95 0.78 -15.87 11.49
N THR A 96 0.01 -15.19 10.64
CA THR A 96 -1.46 -15.11 10.77
C THR A 96 -2.20 -15.29 9.43
N PRO A 97 -3.44 -15.83 9.44
CA PRO A 97 -4.28 -15.91 8.25
C PRO A 97 -4.56 -14.55 7.61
N ARG A 98 -4.69 -13.49 8.42
CA ARG A 98 -4.92 -12.13 7.93
C ARG A 98 -3.74 -11.61 7.11
N ILE A 99 -2.51 -11.84 7.58
CA ILE A 99 -1.31 -11.45 6.83
C ILE A 99 -1.21 -12.23 5.52
N HIS A 100 -1.52 -13.53 5.55
CA HIS A 100 -1.57 -14.34 4.32
C HIS A 100 -2.57 -13.78 3.31
N HIS A 101 -3.78 -13.44 3.77
CA HIS A 101 -4.79 -12.79 2.93
C HIS A 101 -4.30 -11.44 2.36
N LEU A 102 -3.76 -10.56 3.21
CA LEU A 102 -3.24 -9.25 2.78
C LEU A 102 -2.09 -9.37 1.78
N ASN A 103 -1.20 -10.35 1.96
CA ASN A 103 -0.11 -10.64 1.02
C ASN A 103 -0.62 -11.14 -0.33
N ASN A 104 -1.86 -11.61 -0.44
CA ASN A 104 -2.47 -12.02 -1.70
C ASN A 104 -3.61 -11.08 -2.15
N SER A 105 -3.81 -9.94 -1.49
CA SER A 105 -4.88 -8.97 -1.82
C SER A 105 -4.69 -8.28 -3.17
N LYS A 106 -5.71 -7.59 -3.71
CA LYS A 106 -5.66 -6.88 -5.01
C LYS A 106 -4.45 -5.93 -5.12
N TYR A 107 -4.12 -5.22 -4.06
CA TYR A 107 -3.02 -4.24 -4.06
C TYR A 107 -1.72 -4.76 -3.45
N ALA A 108 -1.65 -6.06 -3.13
CA ALA A 108 -0.45 -6.67 -2.59
C ALA A 108 0.76 -6.50 -3.53
N ARG A 109 1.97 -6.52 -2.96
CA ARG A 109 3.19 -6.50 -3.77
C ARG A 109 3.27 -7.77 -4.61
N ARG A 110 3.30 -7.62 -5.93
CA ARG A 110 3.33 -8.72 -6.90
C ARG A 110 4.41 -9.77 -6.60
N GLY A 111 5.63 -9.35 -6.27
CA GLY A 111 6.76 -10.27 -6.00
C GLY A 111 6.72 -11.02 -4.66
N SER A 112 5.83 -10.64 -3.74
CA SER A 112 5.57 -11.38 -2.50
C SER A 112 4.22 -12.07 -2.48
N SER A 113 3.41 -11.91 -3.53
CA SER A 113 2.05 -12.44 -3.55
C SER A 113 2.01 -13.95 -3.59
N GLY A 114 1.08 -14.52 -2.83
CA GLY A 114 0.88 -15.97 -2.73
C GLY A 114 1.90 -16.70 -1.86
N LYS A 115 3.05 -16.08 -1.52
CA LYS A 115 4.09 -16.72 -0.70
C LYS A 115 3.59 -16.91 0.74
N LEU A 116 3.29 -18.15 1.11
CA LEU A 116 2.87 -18.55 2.46
C LEU A 116 4.08 -18.94 3.32
N MET A 117 5.00 -19.72 2.75
CA MET A 117 6.20 -20.22 3.42
C MET A 117 7.46 -20.01 2.58
N THR A 118 8.62 -20.03 3.23
CA THR A 118 9.92 -20.05 2.57
C THR A 118 10.82 -21.08 3.26
N LEU A 119 11.40 -21.98 2.47
CA LEU A 119 12.28 -23.06 2.91
C LEU A 119 13.70 -22.81 2.38
N TYR A 120 14.70 -23.15 3.18
CA TYR A 120 16.10 -22.83 2.93
C TYR A 120 16.96 -24.11 2.83
N PRO A 121 17.00 -24.77 1.66
CA PRO A 121 17.96 -25.84 1.43
C PRO A 121 19.40 -25.30 1.51
N ALA A 122 20.30 -26.08 2.09
CA ALA A 122 21.70 -25.68 2.29
C ALA A 122 22.52 -25.75 0.99
N ASP A 123 22.14 -26.64 0.07
CA ASP A 123 22.82 -26.91 -1.19
C ASP A 123 21.85 -27.46 -2.25
N GLU A 124 22.35 -27.68 -3.47
CA GLU A 124 21.56 -28.14 -4.62
C GLU A 124 21.09 -29.60 -4.48
N ALA A 125 21.82 -30.46 -3.76
CA ALA A 125 21.42 -31.84 -3.52
C ALA A 125 20.23 -31.91 -2.55
N ARG A 126 20.27 -31.09 -1.49
CA ARG A 126 19.15 -30.85 -0.59
C ARG A 126 17.96 -30.25 -1.31
N LEU A 127 18.18 -29.29 -2.22
CA LEU A 127 17.11 -28.69 -3.03
C LEU A 127 16.31 -29.78 -3.77
N ARG A 128 16.99 -30.68 -4.51
CA ARG A 128 16.33 -31.78 -5.22
C ARG A 128 15.55 -32.69 -4.27
N THR A 129 16.19 -33.11 -3.18
CA THR A 129 15.57 -34.00 -2.18
C THR A 129 14.29 -33.41 -1.60
N VAL A 130 14.30 -32.11 -1.30
CA VAL A 130 13.13 -31.41 -0.76
C VAL A 130 12.02 -31.31 -1.81
N LEU A 131 12.35 -31.01 -3.06
CA LEU A 131 11.37 -30.92 -4.15
C LEU A 131 10.70 -32.25 -4.45
N ASP A 132 11.48 -33.34 -4.53
CA ASP A 132 10.96 -34.69 -4.77
C ASP A 132 10.14 -35.21 -3.58
N GLY A 133 10.49 -34.80 -2.35
CA GLY A 133 9.75 -35.17 -1.14
C GLY A 133 8.44 -34.41 -0.95
N LEU A 134 8.46 -33.08 -1.11
CA LEU A 134 7.28 -32.24 -0.91
C LEU A 134 6.34 -32.19 -2.11
N GLY A 135 6.85 -32.35 -3.35
CA GLY A 135 6.05 -32.29 -4.56
C GLY A 135 4.83 -33.23 -4.51
N PRO A 136 5.02 -34.55 -4.29
CA PRO A 136 3.92 -35.50 -4.17
C PRO A 136 2.99 -35.23 -2.98
N LEU A 137 3.52 -34.74 -1.85
CA LEU A 137 2.72 -34.42 -0.66
C LEU A 137 1.77 -33.24 -0.87
N LEU A 138 2.12 -32.34 -1.79
CA LEU A 138 1.36 -31.14 -2.11
C LEU A 138 0.66 -31.22 -3.47
N ALA A 139 0.73 -32.36 -4.16
CA ALA A 139 0.13 -32.55 -5.47
C ALA A 139 -1.39 -32.29 -5.43
N GLY A 140 -1.90 -31.53 -6.39
CA GLY A 140 -3.32 -31.18 -6.51
C GLY A 140 -3.80 -30.05 -5.59
N ARG A 141 -2.95 -29.50 -4.71
CA ARG A 141 -3.28 -28.34 -3.88
C ARG A 141 -3.46 -27.09 -4.74
N ARG A 142 -4.45 -26.26 -4.41
CA ARG A 142 -4.71 -25.01 -5.13
C ARG A 142 -3.85 -23.88 -4.59
N ALA A 143 -3.21 -23.13 -5.49
CA ALA A 143 -2.38 -22.00 -5.10
C ALA A 143 -2.29 -20.95 -6.22
N PRO A 144 -2.22 -19.64 -5.88
CA PRO A 144 -1.88 -18.62 -6.87
C PRO A 144 -0.45 -18.82 -7.39
N TYR A 145 -0.24 -18.51 -8.67
CA TYR A 145 1.10 -18.43 -9.25
C TYR A 145 1.94 -17.38 -8.52
N VAL A 146 3.19 -17.70 -8.22
CA VAL A 146 4.13 -16.78 -7.58
C VAL A 146 4.97 -16.08 -8.64
N LEU A 147 4.69 -14.79 -8.88
CA LEU A 147 5.42 -14.01 -9.88
C LEU A 147 6.91 -13.86 -9.51
N GLY A 148 7.79 -14.04 -10.49
CA GLY A 148 9.23 -13.94 -10.31
C GLY A 148 9.92 -15.23 -9.88
N ASP A 149 9.16 -16.30 -9.61
CA ASP A 149 9.67 -17.59 -9.20
C ASP A 149 9.33 -18.65 -10.26
N LEU A 150 10.18 -19.68 -10.39
CA LEU A 150 9.94 -20.82 -11.28
C LEU A 150 9.00 -21.81 -10.61
N ARG A 151 7.88 -22.16 -11.24
CA ARG A 151 6.97 -23.18 -10.70
C ARG A 151 7.62 -24.56 -10.80
N TRP A 152 7.60 -25.32 -9.71
CA TRP A 152 8.00 -26.73 -9.74
C TRP A 152 6.80 -27.60 -10.10
N GLN A 153 6.86 -28.28 -11.24
CA GLN A 153 5.77 -29.08 -11.80
C GLN A 153 4.46 -28.25 -11.85
N ASP A 154 3.36 -28.80 -11.33
CA ASP A 154 2.05 -28.11 -11.30
C ASP A 154 1.89 -27.16 -10.08
N GLY A 155 2.97 -26.97 -9.30
CA GLY A 155 2.92 -26.27 -8.01
C GLY A 155 2.46 -27.18 -6.87
N PRO A 156 2.30 -26.63 -5.64
CA PRO A 156 2.37 -25.23 -5.25
C PRO A 156 3.77 -24.78 -4.76
N LEU A 157 4.83 -25.49 -5.17
CA LEU A 157 6.22 -25.14 -4.89
C LEU A 157 6.80 -24.23 -5.97
N TYR A 158 7.56 -23.22 -5.55
CA TYR A 158 8.15 -22.21 -6.43
C TYR A 158 9.60 -21.96 -6.06
N LEU A 159 10.48 -21.81 -7.05
CA LEU A 159 11.92 -21.74 -6.88
C LEU A 159 12.46 -20.37 -7.23
N ARG A 160 13.39 -19.89 -6.40
CA ARG A 160 14.12 -18.67 -6.69
C ARG A 160 15.49 -18.67 -6.04
N TYR A 161 16.49 -18.21 -6.78
CA TYR A 161 17.81 -17.91 -6.23
C TYR A 161 17.86 -16.50 -5.60
N GLY A 162 18.46 -16.36 -4.42
CA GLY A 162 18.60 -15.05 -3.77
C GLY A 162 19.27 -15.08 -2.39
N GLY A 163 19.48 -13.90 -1.79
CA GLY A 163 20.20 -13.73 -0.52
C GLY A 163 19.41 -14.25 0.68
N PHE A 164 20.00 -15.11 1.50
CA PHE A 164 19.41 -15.63 2.75
C PHE A 164 19.56 -14.60 3.87
N LEU A 165 20.70 -13.92 3.91
CA LEU A 165 20.96 -12.78 4.77
C LEU A 165 20.68 -11.46 4.04
N GLU A 166 20.17 -10.47 4.77
CA GLU A 166 19.99 -9.13 4.23
C GLU A 166 21.34 -8.44 4.03
N ARG A 167 21.82 -8.47 2.80
CA ARG A 167 22.96 -7.69 2.33
C ARG A 167 22.45 -6.57 1.45
N TRP A 168 23.13 -5.44 1.46
CA TRP A 168 22.70 -4.25 0.76
C TRP A 168 23.82 -3.71 -0.12
N CYS A 169 23.48 -3.27 -1.32
CA CYS A 169 24.35 -2.47 -2.16
C CYS A 169 23.63 -1.20 -2.59
N THR A 170 24.41 -0.23 -3.07
CA THR A 170 23.88 1.00 -3.66
C THR A 170 24.31 0.98 -5.13
N PRO A 171 23.40 0.64 -6.06
CA PRO A 171 23.67 0.70 -7.49
C PRO A 171 23.91 2.16 -7.92
N GLU A 172 24.30 2.35 -9.17
CA GLU A 172 24.60 3.67 -9.75
C GLU A 172 23.42 4.66 -9.67
N ASN A 173 22.18 4.15 -9.58
CA ASN A 173 20.97 4.94 -9.36
C ASN A 173 20.87 5.57 -7.96
N GLY A 174 21.78 5.22 -7.04
CA GLY A 174 21.85 5.75 -5.67
C GLY A 174 20.84 5.15 -4.70
N GLU A 175 19.95 4.25 -5.13
CA GLU A 175 18.94 3.64 -4.25
C GLU A 175 19.50 2.39 -3.58
N ARG A 176 19.57 2.36 -2.26
CA ARG A 176 20.03 1.18 -1.52
C ARG A 176 19.06 0.01 -1.75
N VAL A 177 19.55 -1.11 -2.30
CA VAL A 177 18.76 -2.31 -2.61
C VAL A 177 19.37 -3.56 -1.97
N LEU A 178 18.54 -4.59 -1.80
CA LEU A 178 19.02 -5.90 -1.35
C LEU A 178 19.95 -6.50 -2.40
N ALA A 179 20.96 -7.24 -1.92
CA ALA A 179 22.07 -7.69 -2.74
C ALA A 179 22.42 -9.17 -2.50
N ILE A 180 22.96 -9.80 -3.54
CA ILE A 180 23.68 -11.07 -3.50
C ILE A 180 25.15 -10.82 -3.87
N ALA A 181 26.03 -11.77 -3.56
CA ALA A 181 27.43 -11.76 -3.96
C ALA A 181 27.61 -12.55 -5.26
N ALA A 182 28.33 -11.96 -6.23
CA ALA A 182 28.86 -12.69 -7.36
C ALA A 182 30.07 -13.55 -6.94
N PRO A 183 30.61 -14.45 -7.78
CA PRO A 183 31.71 -15.36 -7.41
C PRO A 183 32.99 -14.66 -6.95
N ASP A 184 33.21 -13.41 -7.38
CA ASP A 184 34.34 -12.56 -6.97
C ASP A 184 34.09 -11.83 -5.62
N GLY A 185 32.93 -12.03 -5.00
CA GLY A 185 32.52 -11.38 -3.76
C GLY A 185 31.82 -10.03 -3.94
N THR A 186 31.74 -9.51 -5.17
CA THR A 186 31.09 -8.23 -5.47
C THR A 186 29.60 -8.28 -5.18
N LEU A 187 29.09 -7.29 -4.45
CA LEU A 187 27.67 -7.16 -4.14
C LEU A 187 26.89 -6.56 -5.31
N VAL A 188 25.90 -7.31 -5.78
CA VAL A 188 25.05 -6.98 -6.93
C VAL A 188 23.58 -7.09 -6.54
N PRO A 189 22.67 -6.31 -7.16
CA PRO A 189 21.26 -6.29 -6.79
C PRO A 189 20.61 -7.69 -6.86
N ASP A 190 19.91 -8.08 -5.79
CA ASP A 190 18.99 -9.22 -5.78
C ASP A 190 17.72 -8.84 -6.56
N ARG A 191 17.72 -9.09 -7.87
CA ARG A 191 16.63 -8.71 -8.78
C ARG A 191 15.34 -9.43 -8.41
N ARG A 192 14.25 -8.67 -8.21
CA ARG A 192 12.95 -9.18 -7.74
C ARG A 192 11.83 -8.88 -8.75
N ASP A 193 12.13 -9.12 -10.01
CA ASP A 193 11.23 -8.81 -11.12
C ASP A 193 10.00 -9.74 -11.12
N PRO A 194 8.88 -9.35 -11.75
CA PRO A 194 7.66 -10.17 -11.79
C PRO A 194 7.75 -11.35 -12.79
N TYR A 195 8.94 -11.69 -13.25
CA TYR A 195 9.26 -12.82 -14.12
C TYR A 195 10.53 -13.50 -13.61
N PHE A 196 10.66 -14.80 -13.89
CA PHE A 196 11.81 -15.58 -13.41
C PHE A 196 13.09 -15.13 -14.12
N THR A 197 14.15 -14.89 -13.34
CA THR A 197 15.46 -14.54 -13.85
C THR A 197 16.54 -15.26 -13.06
N LEU A 198 17.58 -15.70 -13.75
CA LEU A 198 18.81 -16.19 -13.11
C LEU A 198 19.89 -15.11 -13.11
N PRO A 199 20.74 -15.06 -12.07
CA PRO A 199 21.97 -14.31 -12.14
C PRO A 199 22.82 -14.78 -13.34
N PRO A 200 23.45 -13.88 -14.11
CA PRO A 200 24.19 -14.26 -15.32
C PRO A 200 25.33 -15.27 -15.13
N TRP A 201 25.86 -15.38 -13.91
CA TRP A 201 26.94 -16.30 -13.56
C TRP A 201 26.46 -17.63 -12.96
N LEU A 202 25.15 -17.80 -12.77
CA LEU A 202 24.58 -18.98 -12.13
C LEU A 202 24.14 -19.98 -13.20
N GLU A 203 24.81 -21.12 -13.23
CA GLU A 203 24.32 -22.30 -13.94
C GLU A 203 23.24 -22.98 -13.10
N PRO A 204 22.02 -23.24 -13.62
CA PRO A 204 20.98 -23.89 -12.85
C PRO A 204 21.31 -25.38 -12.63
N PRO A 205 20.99 -25.95 -11.44
CA PRO A 205 21.12 -27.38 -11.22
C PRO A 205 20.18 -28.17 -12.15
N GLU A 206 20.51 -29.44 -12.42
CA GLU A 206 19.79 -30.25 -13.43
C GLU A 206 18.27 -30.25 -13.22
N CYS A 207 17.79 -30.36 -11.97
CA CYS A 207 16.35 -30.34 -11.71
C CYS A 207 15.67 -29.03 -12.15
N VAL A 208 16.34 -27.89 -11.93
CA VAL A 208 15.84 -26.58 -12.38
C VAL A 208 15.90 -26.50 -13.91
N ALA A 209 16.98 -26.98 -14.53
CA ALA A 209 17.11 -27.01 -15.98
C ALA A 209 16.06 -27.93 -16.66
N GLU A 210 15.74 -29.07 -16.06
CA GLU A 210 14.65 -29.96 -16.48
C GLU A 210 13.30 -29.24 -16.46
N GLN A 211 12.99 -28.53 -15.36
CA GLN A 211 11.74 -27.79 -15.24
C GLN A 211 11.65 -26.63 -16.25
N LEU A 212 12.74 -25.89 -16.47
CA LEU A 212 12.77 -24.80 -17.46
C LEU A 212 12.47 -25.31 -18.87
N ARG A 213 13.07 -26.44 -19.27
CA ARG A 213 12.79 -27.09 -20.56
C ARG A 213 11.32 -27.53 -20.67
N ALA A 214 10.74 -28.02 -19.59
CA ALA A 214 9.32 -28.41 -19.55
C ALA A 214 8.40 -27.19 -19.73
N ASP A 215 8.67 -26.08 -19.03
CA ASP A 215 7.91 -24.83 -19.15
C ASP A 215 8.00 -24.24 -20.57
N GLU A 216 9.19 -24.23 -21.17
CA GLU A 216 9.39 -23.78 -22.56
C GLU A 216 8.59 -24.62 -23.57
N ALA A 217 8.61 -25.96 -23.43
CA ALA A 217 7.85 -26.86 -24.28
C ALA A 217 6.34 -26.65 -24.11
N ALA A 218 5.86 -26.43 -22.89
CA ALA A 218 4.46 -26.14 -22.61
C ALA A 218 4.02 -24.79 -23.19
N ALA A 219 4.88 -23.77 -23.14
CA ALA A 219 4.60 -22.44 -23.69
C ALA A 219 4.52 -22.44 -25.23
N ALA A 220 5.36 -23.23 -25.91
CA ALA A 220 5.37 -23.31 -27.38
C ALA A 220 4.06 -23.82 -28.00
N GLY A 221 3.25 -24.57 -27.24
CA GLY A 221 1.95 -25.10 -27.70
C GLY A 221 0.74 -24.20 -27.43
N GLN A 222 0.92 -23.05 -26.77
CA GLN A 222 -0.20 -22.19 -26.36
C GLN A 222 -0.46 -21.06 -27.35
N PRO A 223 -1.73 -20.72 -27.62
CA PRO A 223 -2.05 -19.57 -28.46
C PRO A 223 -1.56 -18.29 -27.77
N GLY A 224 -0.98 -17.39 -28.57
CA GLY A 224 -0.62 -16.06 -28.11
C GLY A 224 -1.86 -15.21 -27.80
N LEU A 225 -1.62 -14.03 -27.22
CA LEU A 225 -2.70 -13.05 -27.02
C LEU A 225 -3.26 -12.59 -28.36
N PRO A 226 -4.59 -12.67 -28.59
CA PRO A 226 -5.24 -12.20 -29.83
C PRO A 226 -5.18 -10.67 -29.99
N TYR A 227 -4.74 -9.97 -28.93
CA TYR A 227 -4.55 -8.53 -28.90
C TYR A 227 -3.05 -8.17 -28.81
N ALA A 228 -2.67 -7.09 -29.49
CA ALA A 228 -1.38 -6.42 -29.33
C ALA A 228 -1.52 -5.34 -28.24
N ILE A 229 -0.79 -5.51 -27.14
CA ILE A 229 -0.74 -4.54 -26.04
C ILE A 229 0.05 -3.31 -26.51
N GLU A 230 -0.57 -2.13 -26.48
CA GLU A 230 0.10 -0.86 -26.75
C GLU A 230 0.77 -0.31 -25.50
N ARG A 231 0.08 -0.32 -24.36
CA ARG A 231 0.61 0.11 -23.06
C ARG A 231 -0.19 -0.44 -21.89
N ALA A 232 0.45 -0.58 -20.74
CA ALA A 232 -0.23 -0.81 -19.48
C ALA A 232 -0.90 0.49 -18.97
N LEU A 233 -2.17 0.39 -18.59
CA LEU A 233 -2.93 1.45 -17.92
C LEU A 233 -2.79 1.35 -16.40
N HIS A 234 -2.85 0.13 -15.87
CA HIS A 234 -2.76 -0.14 -14.44
C HIS A 234 -2.24 -1.56 -14.17
N PHE A 235 -1.53 -1.74 -13.05
CA PHE A 235 -1.13 -3.06 -12.56
C PHE A 235 -1.60 -3.26 -11.12
N SER A 236 -2.18 -4.42 -10.87
CA SER A 236 -2.50 -4.91 -9.54
C SER A 236 -1.87 -6.29 -9.33
N ASN A 237 -2.01 -6.85 -8.13
CA ASN A 237 -1.70 -8.26 -7.91
C ASN A 237 -2.66 -9.19 -8.64
N GLY A 238 -3.92 -8.76 -8.81
CA GLY A 238 -4.94 -9.52 -9.54
C GLY A 238 -4.68 -9.61 -11.05
N GLY A 239 -3.77 -8.81 -11.61
CA GLY A 239 -3.50 -8.73 -13.04
C GLY A 239 -3.36 -7.27 -13.51
N GLY A 240 -3.15 -7.07 -14.80
CA GLY A 240 -3.04 -5.76 -15.44
C GLY A 240 -4.29 -5.31 -16.20
N VAL A 241 -4.36 -4.00 -16.45
CA VAL A 241 -5.31 -3.39 -17.39
C VAL A 241 -4.48 -2.73 -18.48
N TYR A 242 -4.78 -3.04 -19.74
CA TYR A 242 -3.98 -2.66 -20.89
C TYR A 242 -4.83 -1.94 -21.93
N LEU A 243 -4.22 -0.98 -22.62
CA LEU A 243 -4.73 -0.49 -23.91
C LEU A 243 -4.17 -1.42 -24.99
N ALA A 244 -5.05 -1.96 -25.83
CA ALA A 244 -4.67 -2.93 -26.84
C ALA A 244 -5.47 -2.78 -28.14
N ARG A 245 -5.04 -3.50 -29.18
CA ARG A 245 -5.75 -3.64 -30.46
C ARG A 245 -5.77 -5.09 -30.91
N GLU A 246 -6.81 -5.47 -31.63
CA GLU A 246 -6.91 -6.81 -32.23
C GLU A 246 -5.77 -7.03 -33.24
N ARG A 247 -5.16 -8.23 -33.24
CA ARG A 247 -4.02 -8.55 -34.13
C ARG A 247 -4.44 -8.86 -35.57
N ASP A 248 -5.58 -9.53 -35.76
CA ASP A 248 -5.96 -10.16 -37.04
C ASP A 248 -7.45 -9.93 -37.39
N GLY A 249 -7.89 -8.67 -37.43
CA GLY A 249 -9.14 -8.31 -38.12
C GLY A 249 -8.87 -8.17 -39.62
N ASP A 250 -9.70 -8.77 -40.47
CA ASP A 250 -9.66 -8.79 -41.96
C ASP A 250 -9.89 -7.40 -42.64
N GLY A 251 -9.37 -6.36 -42.01
CA GLY A 251 -9.50 -4.95 -42.31
C GLY A 251 -9.19 -4.20 -41.01
N GLY A 252 -8.14 -3.36 -41.00
CA GLY A 252 -7.58 -2.69 -39.81
C GLY A 252 -8.47 -1.64 -39.14
N ASP A 253 -9.75 -1.95 -38.94
CA ASP A 253 -10.82 -1.08 -38.44
C ASP A 253 -11.26 -1.43 -37.00
N GLY A 254 -10.56 -2.38 -36.36
CA GLY A 254 -10.73 -2.66 -34.93
C GLY A 254 -10.26 -1.47 -34.10
N GLY A 255 -11.21 -0.74 -33.51
CA GLY A 255 -10.93 0.34 -32.57
C GLY A 255 -10.10 -0.13 -31.36
N PRO A 256 -9.45 0.79 -30.62
CA PRO A 256 -8.73 0.41 -29.40
C PRO A 256 -9.67 -0.25 -28.38
N VAL A 257 -9.14 -1.18 -27.60
CA VAL A 257 -9.85 -1.89 -26.54
C VAL A 257 -9.12 -1.74 -25.21
N VAL A 258 -9.87 -1.86 -24.11
CA VAL A 258 -9.31 -2.10 -22.79
C VAL A 258 -9.29 -3.59 -22.55
N LEU A 259 -8.11 -4.14 -22.30
CA LEU A 259 -7.91 -5.55 -21.98
C LEU A 259 -7.60 -5.69 -20.49
N ARG A 260 -8.50 -6.33 -19.74
CA ARG A 260 -8.32 -6.63 -18.32
C ARG A 260 -7.84 -8.06 -18.16
N GLU A 261 -6.78 -8.25 -17.40
CA GLU A 261 -6.21 -9.54 -17.03
C GLU A 261 -6.58 -9.88 -15.59
N ALA A 262 -7.01 -11.11 -15.37
CA ALA A 262 -7.27 -11.69 -14.07
C ALA A 262 -6.44 -12.97 -13.85
N ARG A 263 -5.67 -12.95 -12.78
CA ARG A 263 -4.81 -14.03 -12.31
C ARG A 263 -5.60 -14.95 -11.37
N PRO A 264 -5.71 -16.26 -11.66
CA PRO A 264 -6.42 -17.18 -10.78
C PRO A 264 -5.86 -17.17 -9.36
N LEU A 265 -6.76 -17.25 -8.38
CA LEU A 265 -6.44 -17.37 -6.96
C LEU A 265 -5.65 -16.19 -6.37
N ALA A 266 -5.42 -15.14 -7.13
CA ALA A 266 -4.64 -13.97 -6.74
C ALA A 266 -5.50 -12.70 -6.71
N GLY A 267 -4.99 -11.68 -6.02
CA GLY A 267 -5.68 -10.40 -5.91
C GLY A 267 -6.99 -10.50 -5.14
N LEU A 268 -6.98 -11.10 -3.95
CA LEU A 268 -8.18 -11.28 -3.13
C LEU A 268 -8.80 -9.94 -2.72
N ASP A 269 -10.13 -9.86 -2.72
CA ASP A 269 -10.89 -8.77 -2.08
C ASP A 269 -11.18 -9.08 -0.60
N GLY A 270 -11.81 -8.17 0.14
CA GLY A 270 -12.11 -8.35 1.56
C GLY A 270 -13.05 -9.54 1.87
N ALA A 271 -13.76 -10.06 0.88
CA ALA A 271 -14.62 -11.23 0.99
C ALA A 271 -13.90 -12.54 0.58
N GLY A 272 -12.64 -12.46 0.15
CA GLY A 272 -11.85 -13.59 -0.29
C GLY A 272 -12.09 -14.03 -1.74
N ARG A 273 -12.79 -13.23 -2.55
CA ARG A 273 -12.95 -13.50 -3.99
C ARG A 273 -11.68 -13.13 -4.74
N ASP A 274 -11.24 -13.96 -5.67
CA ASP A 274 -10.04 -13.70 -6.46
C ASP A 274 -10.32 -12.77 -7.66
N ALA A 275 -9.27 -12.43 -8.41
CA ALA A 275 -9.40 -11.59 -9.59
C ALA A 275 -10.29 -12.20 -10.69
N VAL A 276 -10.34 -13.52 -10.82
CA VAL A 276 -11.14 -14.21 -11.85
C VAL A 276 -12.62 -14.16 -11.50
N ASP A 277 -12.97 -14.35 -10.23
CA ASP A 277 -14.35 -14.20 -9.75
C ASP A 277 -14.89 -12.78 -9.99
N ARG A 278 -14.05 -11.77 -9.77
CA ARG A 278 -14.39 -10.37 -10.04
C ARG A 278 -14.48 -10.06 -11.53
N LEU A 279 -13.57 -10.57 -12.35
CA LEU A 279 -13.62 -10.41 -13.81
C LEU A 279 -14.89 -11.05 -14.39
N ARG A 280 -15.30 -12.22 -13.89
CA ARG A 280 -16.56 -12.88 -14.26
C ARG A 280 -17.78 -12.08 -13.82
N THR A 281 -17.69 -11.40 -12.68
CA THR A 281 -18.74 -10.49 -12.18
C THR A 281 -18.89 -9.30 -13.13
N GLU A 282 -17.77 -8.66 -13.49
CA GLU A 282 -17.72 -7.57 -14.47
C GLU A 282 -18.34 -7.99 -15.80
N ALA A 283 -17.89 -9.11 -16.36
CA ALA A 283 -18.41 -9.64 -17.62
C ALA A 283 -19.93 -9.92 -17.58
N ARG A 284 -20.46 -10.43 -16.46
CA ARG A 284 -21.89 -10.66 -16.29
C ARG A 284 -22.67 -9.35 -16.22
N ALA A 285 -22.15 -8.37 -15.48
CA ALA A 285 -22.75 -7.05 -15.36
C ALA A 285 -22.78 -6.32 -16.71
N LEU A 286 -21.66 -6.29 -17.44
CA LEU A 286 -21.58 -5.66 -18.78
C LEU A 286 -22.57 -6.29 -19.77
N ARG A 287 -22.73 -7.63 -19.77
CA ARG A 287 -23.75 -8.30 -20.58
C ARG A 287 -25.17 -7.88 -20.20
N ALA A 288 -25.49 -7.86 -18.91
CA ALA A 288 -26.84 -7.55 -18.43
C ALA A 288 -27.20 -6.06 -18.64
N LEU A 289 -26.21 -5.18 -18.57
CA LEU A 289 -26.35 -3.73 -18.69
C LEU A 289 -26.13 -3.22 -20.12
N ALA A 290 -25.91 -4.12 -21.07
CA ALA A 290 -25.71 -3.78 -22.47
C ALA A 290 -26.84 -2.88 -23.02
N GLY A 291 -26.45 -1.92 -23.87
CA GLY A 291 -27.35 -0.94 -24.47
C GLY A 291 -27.64 0.29 -23.62
N LEU A 292 -27.12 0.37 -22.39
CA LEU A 292 -27.08 1.63 -21.63
C LEU A 292 -25.95 2.52 -22.14
N GLU A 293 -26.25 3.81 -22.36
CA GLU A 293 -25.31 4.75 -22.98
C GLU A 293 -24.03 5.02 -22.17
N PHE A 294 -24.08 4.76 -20.86
CA PHE A 294 -23.01 5.02 -19.89
C PHE A 294 -22.23 3.75 -19.51
N VAL A 295 -22.46 2.63 -20.22
CA VAL A 295 -21.80 1.33 -19.98
C VAL A 295 -20.96 0.96 -21.20
N PRO A 296 -19.66 0.61 -21.04
CA PRO A 296 -18.83 0.21 -22.16
C PRO A 296 -19.32 -1.12 -22.74
N ARG A 297 -19.12 -1.30 -24.05
CA ARG A 297 -19.45 -2.57 -24.69
C ARG A 297 -18.45 -3.65 -24.28
N LEU A 298 -18.97 -4.80 -23.87
CA LEU A 298 -18.20 -6.03 -23.80
C LEU A 298 -17.86 -6.51 -25.22
N ILE A 299 -16.59 -6.82 -25.48
CA ILE A 299 -16.08 -7.24 -26.79
C ILE A 299 -15.79 -8.74 -26.79
N ASP A 300 -14.99 -9.23 -25.83
CA ASP A 300 -14.55 -10.62 -25.81
C ASP A 300 -14.18 -11.11 -24.40
N GLU A 301 -14.23 -12.44 -24.20
CA GLU A 301 -13.81 -13.17 -23.00
C GLU A 301 -13.03 -14.43 -23.38
N PHE A 302 -11.78 -14.51 -22.95
CA PHE A 302 -10.91 -15.61 -23.31
C PHE A 302 -9.87 -15.90 -22.22
N THR A 303 -9.15 -17.00 -22.38
CA THR A 303 -8.07 -17.41 -21.47
C THR A 303 -6.81 -17.64 -22.29
N VAL A 304 -5.70 -17.05 -21.88
CA VAL A 304 -4.37 -17.31 -22.43
C VAL A 304 -3.49 -17.78 -21.30
N TRP A 305 -2.80 -18.91 -21.51
CA TRP A 305 -2.17 -19.65 -20.43
C TRP A 305 -3.17 -19.91 -19.29
N GLU A 306 -2.87 -19.54 -18.05
CA GLU A 306 -3.75 -19.67 -16.90
C GLU A 306 -4.55 -18.38 -16.63
N HIS A 307 -4.30 -17.29 -17.35
CA HIS A 307 -4.88 -15.99 -17.05
C HIS A 307 -6.18 -15.77 -17.83
N HIS A 308 -7.17 -15.21 -17.16
CA HIS A 308 -8.45 -14.83 -17.78
C HIS A 308 -8.38 -13.40 -18.27
N TYR A 309 -8.97 -13.15 -19.43
CA TYR A 309 -9.00 -11.84 -20.05
C TYR A 309 -10.42 -11.41 -20.39
N LEU A 310 -10.69 -10.12 -20.22
CA LEU A 310 -11.91 -9.43 -20.62
C LEU A 310 -11.52 -8.27 -21.52
N ALA A 311 -11.99 -8.27 -22.77
CA ALA A 311 -11.85 -7.15 -23.68
C ALA A 311 -13.13 -6.31 -23.67
N GLU A 312 -13.00 -5.01 -23.42
CA GLU A 312 -14.10 -4.04 -23.42
C GLU A 312 -13.76 -2.81 -24.28
N GLU A 313 -14.78 -2.03 -24.63
CA GLU A 313 -14.62 -0.77 -25.35
C GLU A 313 -13.62 0.16 -24.66
N TYR A 314 -12.66 0.70 -25.43
CA TYR A 314 -11.87 1.82 -24.96
C TYR A 314 -12.72 3.10 -24.95
N VAL A 315 -12.94 3.62 -23.74
CA VAL A 315 -13.62 4.88 -23.52
C VAL A 315 -12.59 6.02 -23.51
N GLU A 316 -12.60 6.86 -24.54
CA GLU A 316 -11.80 8.07 -24.58
C GLU A 316 -12.33 9.11 -23.58
N GLY A 317 -11.43 9.69 -22.77
CA GLY A 317 -11.79 10.71 -21.80
C GLY A 317 -10.80 10.82 -20.63
N GLU A 318 -11.07 11.75 -19.72
CA GLU A 318 -10.40 11.84 -18.42
C GLU A 318 -11.34 11.34 -17.30
N THR A 319 -10.77 10.82 -16.21
CA THR A 319 -11.58 10.49 -15.02
C THR A 319 -12.18 11.75 -14.39
N LEU A 320 -13.33 11.62 -13.76
CA LEU A 320 -13.96 12.73 -13.02
C LEU A 320 -13.04 13.26 -11.92
N ARG A 321 -12.20 12.39 -11.33
CA ARG A 321 -11.13 12.78 -10.39
C ARG A 321 -10.10 13.71 -11.03
N GLN A 322 -9.65 13.42 -12.25
CA GLN A 322 -8.72 14.28 -12.99
C GLN A 322 -9.38 15.61 -13.36
N PHE A 323 -10.63 15.55 -13.84
CA PHE A 323 -11.42 16.75 -14.12
C PHE A 323 -11.54 17.65 -12.89
N LEU A 324 -11.86 17.08 -11.73
CA LEU A 324 -11.99 17.81 -10.46
C LEU A 324 -10.68 18.50 -10.07
N ALA A 325 -9.57 17.78 -10.11
CA ALA A 325 -8.25 18.33 -9.78
C ALA A 325 -7.80 19.44 -10.75
N ARG A 326 -8.18 19.33 -12.03
CA ARG A 326 -7.79 20.26 -13.10
C ARG A 326 -8.69 21.49 -13.21
N SER A 327 -9.99 21.32 -12.97
CA SER A 327 -11.03 22.29 -13.37
C SER A 327 -11.69 22.99 -12.21
N ASN A 328 -11.55 22.51 -10.96
CA ASN A 328 -12.17 23.16 -9.80
C ASN A 328 -11.58 24.58 -9.61
N PRO A 329 -12.40 25.65 -9.64
CA PRO A 329 -11.93 27.02 -9.53
C PRO A 329 -11.19 27.32 -8.22
N LEU A 330 -11.49 26.62 -7.12
CA LEU A 330 -10.83 26.81 -5.82
C LEU A 330 -9.38 26.31 -5.79
N THR A 331 -8.90 25.65 -6.85
CA THR A 331 -7.47 25.31 -7.02
C THR A 331 -6.62 26.49 -7.49
N ARG A 332 -7.25 27.60 -7.89
CA ARG A 332 -6.60 28.81 -8.38
C ARG A 332 -6.82 29.94 -7.36
N PRO A 333 -5.86 30.86 -7.23
CA PRO A 333 -6.08 32.06 -6.42
C PRO A 333 -7.19 32.91 -7.05
N GLU A 334 -8.12 33.37 -6.22
CA GLU A 334 -9.16 34.37 -6.56
C GLU A 334 -9.99 34.04 -7.83
N PRO A 335 -10.76 32.93 -7.84
CA PRO A 335 -11.62 32.61 -8.97
C PRO A 335 -12.72 33.66 -9.18
N SER A 336 -13.02 33.99 -10.44
CA SER A 336 -14.10 34.92 -10.75
C SER A 336 -15.48 34.29 -10.51
N ALA A 337 -16.51 35.13 -10.30
CA ALA A 337 -17.89 34.64 -10.18
C ALA A 337 -18.36 33.89 -11.45
N GLU A 338 -17.88 34.28 -12.62
CA GLU A 338 -18.16 33.59 -13.89
C GLU A 338 -17.52 32.21 -13.95
N ASP A 339 -16.28 32.06 -13.46
CA ASP A 339 -15.61 30.76 -13.37
C ASP A 339 -16.37 29.80 -12.46
N LEU A 340 -16.81 30.29 -11.30
CA LEU A 340 -17.60 29.53 -10.34
C LEU A 340 -18.96 29.12 -10.93
N ALA A 341 -19.65 30.03 -11.61
CA ALA A 341 -20.93 29.74 -12.25
C ALA A 341 -20.81 28.72 -13.39
N ARG A 342 -19.81 28.88 -14.28
CA ARG A 342 -19.53 27.96 -15.38
C ARG A 342 -19.16 26.56 -14.88
N TYR A 343 -18.29 26.49 -13.87
CA TYR A 343 -17.93 25.21 -13.25
C TYR A 343 -19.15 24.56 -12.60
N THR A 344 -19.96 25.34 -11.88
CA THR A 344 -21.17 24.85 -11.22
C THR A 344 -22.14 24.25 -12.22
N ALA A 345 -22.46 24.95 -13.31
CA ALA A 345 -23.32 24.42 -14.37
C ALA A 345 -22.80 23.10 -14.92
N ARG A 346 -21.47 22.98 -15.13
CA ARG A 346 -20.85 21.75 -15.61
C ARG A 346 -20.91 20.62 -14.58
N ALA A 347 -20.66 20.91 -13.31
CA ALA A 347 -20.73 19.92 -12.24
C ALA A 347 -22.16 19.38 -12.06
N LEU A 348 -23.17 20.25 -12.15
CA LEU A 348 -24.58 19.87 -12.05
C LEU A 348 -25.01 18.99 -13.24
N ASP A 349 -24.60 19.32 -14.47
CA ASP A 349 -24.84 18.46 -15.64
C ASP A 349 -24.23 17.05 -15.47
N ILE A 350 -23.02 16.96 -14.92
CA ILE A 350 -22.38 15.67 -14.61
C ILE A 350 -23.19 14.90 -13.54
N ILE A 351 -23.66 15.57 -12.49
CA ILE A 351 -24.49 14.96 -11.44
C ILE A 351 -25.80 14.41 -12.02
N ASP A 352 -26.44 15.16 -12.93
CA ASP A 352 -27.69 14.73 -13.58
C ASP A 352 -27.47 13.53 -14.50
N GLN A 353 -26.36 13.50 -15.23
CA GLN A 353 -25.96 12.34 -16.02
C GLN A 353 -25.70 11.12 -15.12
N LEU A 354 -25.03 11.29 -13.99
CA LEU A 354 -24.77 10.22 -13.02
C LEU A 354 -26.05 9.68 -12.40
N GLN A 355 -27.02 10.54 -12.07
CA GLN A 355 -28.33 10.11 -11.58
C GLN A 355 -29.03 9.22 -12.61
N ARG A 356 -29.06 9.63 -13.89
CA ARG A 356 -29.64 8.81 -14.97
C ARG A 356 -28.91 7.46 -15.13
N ALA A 357 -27.59 7.47 -14.96
CA ALA A 357 -26.80 6.25 -15.03
C ALA A 357 -27.15 5.26 -13.91
N VAL A 358 -27.17 5.74 -12.66
CA VAL A 358 -27.56 4.94 -11.49
C VAL A 358 -28.98 4.41 -11.64
N ASP A 359 -29.95 5.27 -11.99
CA ASP A 359 -31.34 4.87 -12.20
C ASP A 359 -31.48 3.79 -13.28
N GLY A 360 -30.75 3.92 -14.39
CA GLY A 360 -30.77 2.94 -15.49
C GLY A 360 -30.17 1.58 -15.13
N ILE A 361 -29.18 1.56 -14.24
CA ILE A 361 -28.57 0.33 -13.68
C ILE A 361 -29.54 -0.33 -12.70
N HIS A 362 -30.11 0.44 -11.78
CA HIS A 362 -31.09 -0.03 -10.80
C HIS A 362 -32.34 -0.59 -11.47
N ALA A 363 -32.82 0.04 -12.55
CA ALA A 363 -33.95 -0.45 -13.33
C ALA A 363 -33.71 -1.83 -13.97
N ARG A 364 -32.46 -2.23 -14.18
CA ARG A 364 -32.08 -3.58 -14.64
C ARG A 364 -31.83 -4.57 -13.49
N GLY A 365 -32.07 -4.16 -12.25
CA GLY A 365 -31.92 -5.00 -11.06
C GLY A 365 -30.48 -5.11 -10.55
N TYR A 366 -29.56 -4.27 -11.02
CA TYR A 366 -28.17 -4.24 -10.59
C TYR A 366 -27.89 -3.01 -9.73
N ALA A 367 -27.01 -3.14 -8.75
CA ALA A 367 -26.34 -2.03 -8.10
C ALA A 367 -24.91 -1.93 -8.68
N PHE A 368 -24.41 -0.72 -8.84
CA PHE A 368 -23.05 -0.49 -9.34
C PHE A 368 -22.00 -0.87 -8.29
N GLY A 369 -22.20 -0.45 -7.04
CA GLY A 369 -21.47 -0.93 -5.85
C GLY A 369 -20.17 -0.20 -5.52
N ASP A 370 -19.50 0.45 -6.48
CA ASP A 370 -18.24 1.20 -6.27
C ASP A 370 -18.24 2.57 -6.99
N LEU A 371 -19.31 3.33 -6.80
CA LEU A 371 -19.47 4.62 -7.46
C LEU A 371 -18.54 5.67 -6.81
N HIS A 372 -17.50 6.10 -7.53
CA HIS A 372 -16.63 7.20 -7.09
C HIS A 372 -15.98 7.91 -8.29
N PRO A 373 -15.40 9.12 -8.13
CA PRO A 373 -14.89 9.92 -9.26
C PRO A 373 -13.79 9.29 -10.13
N ALA A 374 -13.18 8.18 -9.72
CA ALA A 374 -12.18 7.50 -10.55
C ALA A 374 -12.79 6.39 -11.44
N ASN A 375 -14.03 5.96 -11.17
CA ASN A 375 -14.80 5.01 -11.98
C ASN A 375 -15.79 5.73 -12.94
N VAL A 376 -15.70 7.06 -13.03
CA VAL A 376 -16.49 7.88 -13.96
C VAL A 376 -15.52 8.53 -14.95
N LEU A 377 -15.66 8.22 -16.23
CA LEU A 377 -14.94 8.88 -17.32
C LEU A 377 -15.80 9.98 -17.94
N LEU A 378 -15.19 11.13 -18.21
CA LEU A 378 -15.77 12.23 -18.97
C LEU A 378 -15.20 12.21 -20.38
N ARG A 379 -16.08 11.94 -21.36
CA ARG A 379 -15.75 11.98 -22.77
C ARG A 379 -15.52 13.43 -23.23
N PRO A 380 -14.76 13.66 -24.32
CA PRO A 380 -14.53 15.00 -24.88
C PRO A 380 -15.83 15.75 -25.25
N ASP A 381 -16.88 15.01 -25.63
CA ASP A 381 -18.21 15.57 -25.95
C ASP A 381 -19.05 15.93 -24.71
N GLY A 382 -18.50 15.68 -23.53
CA GLY A 382 -19.09 16.01 -22.24
C GLY A 382 -19.99 14.94 -21.64
N ARG A 383 -20.18 13.79 -22.30
CA ARG A 383 -20.93 12.65 -21.75
C ARG A 383 -20.11 11.84 -20.76
N ILE A 384 -20.78 11.22 -19.79
CA ILE A 384 -20.14 10.29 -18.84
C ILE A 384 -20.14 8.86 -19.36
N CYS A 385 -19.19 8.06 -18.87
CA CYS A 385 -19.22 6.61 -18.92
C CYS A 385 -18.75 6.06 -17.58
N LEU A 386 -19.46 5.08 -17.05
CA LEU A 386 -19.01 4.31 -15.88
C LEU A 386 -18.08 3.19 -16.35
N VAL A 387 -17.05 2.90 -15.55
CA VAL A 387 -16.09 1.82 -15.80
C VAL A 387 -15.84 1.04 -14.52
N ASP A 388 -15.26 -0.15 -14.64
CA ASP A 388 -14.94 -1.04 -13.51
C ASP A 388 -16.20 -1.60 -12.83
N PHE A 389 -16.86 -2.55 -13.50
CA PHE A 389 -18.08 -3.22 -12.99
C PHE A 389 -17.75 -4.47 -12.14
N GLU A 390 -16.51 -4.61 -11.65
CA GLU A 390 -16.03 -5.81 -10.98
C GLU A 390 -16.77 -6.15 -9.67
N VAL A 391 -17.52 -5.19 -9.11
CA VAL A 391 -18.35 -5.34 -7.91
C VAL A 391 -19.85 -5.14 -8.14
N ALA A 392 -20.26 -4.92 -9.39
CA ALA A 392 -21.67 -4.78 -9.71
C ALA A 392 -22.40 -6.08 -9.37
N HIS A 393 -23.54 -5.97 -8.70
CA HIS A 393 -24.22 -7.12 -8.12
C HIS A 393 -25.74 -6.92 -8.13
N ARG A 394 -26.50 -8.02 -8.08
CA ARG A 394 -27.95 -7.96 -7.90
C ARG A 394 -28.28 -8.04 -6.41
N PRO A 395 -28.79 -6.96 -5.79
CA PRO A 395 -29.08 -6.97 -4.36
C PRO A 395 -30.03 -8.11 -3.96
N GLY A 396 -29.68 -8.84 -2.91
CA GLY A 396 -30.44 -9.99 -2.41
C GLY A 396 -30.27 -11.30 -3.20
N LEU A 397 -29.61 -11.28 -4.37
CA LEU A 397 -29.33 -12.48 -5.17
C LEU A 397 -27.85 -12.83 -5.20
N ASP A 398 -26.99 -11.82 -5.37
CA ASP A 398 -25.55 -11.98 -5.39
C ASP A 398 -24.95 -11.54 -4.03
N PRO A 399 -23.79 -12.09 -3.62
CA PRO A 399 -23.11 -11.65 -2.40
C PRO A 399 -22.77 -10.16 -2.46
N GLU A 400 -22.94 -9.45 -1.35
CA GLU A 400 -22.54 -8.05 -1.29
C GLU A 400 -21.01 -7.92 -1.39
N PRO A 401 -20.52 -6.99 -2.22
CA PRO A 401 -19.09 -6.75 -2.33
C PRO A 401 -18.53 -6.12 -1.05
N ALA A 402 -17.33 -6.56 -0.67
CA ALA A 402 -16.54 -6.00 0.42
C ALA A 402 -15.42 -5.09 -0.13
N VAL A 403 -15.80 -4.13 -0.99
CA VAL A 403 -14.89 -3.14 -1.57
C VAL A 403 -15.26 -1.76 -1.06
N ALA A 404 -14.25 -0.95 -0.82
CA ALA A 404 -14.38 0.35 -0.19
C ALA A 404 -13.42 1.35 -0.85
N CYS A 405 -13.95 2.39 -1.48
CA CYS A 405 -13.21 3.61 -1.76
C CYS A 405 -13.35 4.56 -0.55
N PRO A 406 -12.26 4.91 0.17
CA PRO A 406 -12.32 5.83 1.30
C PRO A 406 -13.06 7.14 0.96
N GLY A 407 -13.92 7.61 1.85
CA GLY A 407 -14.78 8.78 1.62
C GLY A 407 -16.00 8.56 0.70
N PHE A 408 -16.22 7.35 0.18
CA PHE A 408 -17.40 6.97 -0.60
C PHE A 408 -18.12 5.73 -0.04
N VAL A 409 -17.60 5.17 1.05
CA VAL A 409 -18.17 3.97 1.69
C VAL A 409 -19.46 4.35 2.41
N ALA A 410 -20.57 3.76 1.97
CA ALA A 410 -21.84 3.93 2.64
C ALA A 410 -21.79 3.38 4.09
N PRO A 411 -22.50 4.02 5.05
CA PRO A 411 -22.68 3.46 6.38
C PRO A 411 -23.16 2.02 6.33
N HIS A 412 -22.72 1.16 7.27
CA HIS A 412 -23.06 -0.27 7.29
C HIS A 412 -24.57 -0.58 7.28
N ALA A 413 -25.41 0.38 7.67
CA ALA A 413 -26.86 0.26 7.61
C ALA A 413 -27.44 0.31 6.18
N LEU A 414 -26.65 0.75 5.18
CA LEU A 414 -27.04 0.85 3.78
C LEU A 414 -26.50 -0.34 2.97
N SER A 415 -27.36 -0.88 2.10
CA SER A 415 -27.12 -2.06 1.27
C SER A 415 -27.69 -1.89 -0.14
N GLY A 416 -27.21 -2.70 -1.08
CA GLY A 416 -27.68 -2.70 -2.47
C GLY A 416 -27.75 -1.30 -3.11
N PHE A 417 -28.89 -0.96 -3.70
CA PHE A 417 -29.12 0.32 -4.40
C PHE A 417 -28.86 1.55 -3.52
N ALA A 418 -29.16 1.48 -2.22
CA ALA A 418 -28.97 2.60 -1.31
C ALA A 418 -27.48 2.98 -1.12
N ARG A 419 -26.54 2.07 -1.42
CA ARG A 419 -25.11 2.38 -1.44
C ARG A 419 -24.74 3.29 -2.61
N ASP A 420 -25.31 3.03 -3.79
CA ASP A 420 -25.07 3.86 -4.97
C ASP A 420 -25.64 5.27 -4.77
N ASP A 421 -26.83 5.37 -4.17
CA ASP A 421 -27.45 6.66 -3.83
C ASP A 421 -26.57 7.47 -2.88
N TYR A 422 -26.04 6.84 -1.84
CA TYR A 422 -25.13 7.47 -0.89
C TYR A 422 -23.85 7.94 -1.59
N ALA A 423 -23.25 7.08 -2.41
CA ALA A 423 -22.04 7.38 -3.16
C ALA A 423 -22.25 8.51 -4.18
N LEU A 424 -23.41 8.59 -4.81
CA LEU A 424 -23.80 9.70 -5.68
C LEU A 424 -23.91 11.01 -4.90
N ASP A 425 -24.47 10.99 -3.69
CA ASP A 425 -24.52 12.16 -2.82
C ASP A 425 -23.12 12.56 -2.31
N CYS A 426 -22.20 11.61 -2.13
CA CYS A 426 -20.78 11.89 -1.89
C CYS A 426 -20.14 12.56 -3.13
N ILE A 427 -20.42 12.07 -4.35
CA ILE A 427 -19.92 12.71 -5.57
C ILE A 427 -20.45 14.15 -5.68
N ARG A 428 -21.74 14.35 -5.39
CA ARG A 428 -22.41 15.65 -5.39
C ARG A 428 -21.70 16.66 -4.51
N LEU A 429 -21.27 16.26 -3.31
CA LEU A 429 -20.46 17.11 -2.45
C LEU A 429 -19.02 17.26 -2.99
N SER A 430 -18.38 16.15 -3.35
CA SER A 430 -16.96 16.11 -3.70
C SER A 430 -16.60 16.92 -4.95
N LEU A 431 -17.53 17.09 -5.88
CA LEU A 431 -17.34 17.91 -7.07
C LEU A 431 -17.09 19.39 -6.73
N PHE A 432 -17.62 19.86 -5.60
CA PHE A 432 -17.39 21.22 -5.14
C PHE A 432 -16.31 21.24 -4.06
N LEU A 433 -16.42 20.34 -3.07
CA LEU A 433 -15.56 20.24 -1.90
C LEU A 433 -15.14 18.78 -1.66
N PRO A 434 -13.95 18.34 -2.10
CA PRO A 434 -13.48 16.95 -2.01
C PRO A 434 -13.05 16.52 -0.60
N TYR A 435 -13.90 16.77 0.39
CA TYR A 435 -13.65 16.50 1.81
C TYR A 435 -14.53 15.38 2.38
N THR A 436 -15.07 14.49 1.54
CA THR A 436 -15.95 13.40 1.98
C THR A 436 -15.29 12.44 2.98
N MET A 437 -13.96 12.29 2.96
CA MET A 437 -13.22 11.53 3.98
C MET A 437 -13.37 12.13 5.39
N LEU A 438 -13.65 13.43 5.53
CA LEU A 438 -13.92 14.02 6.85
C LEU A 438 -15.21 13.45 7.46
N LEU A 439 -16.17 13.01 6.65
CA LEU A 439 -17.42 12.43 7.14
C LEU A 439 -17.22 11.06 7.79
N ASP A 440 -16.10 10.38 7.48
CA ASP A 440 -15.71 9.15 8.16
C ASP A 440 -15.22 9.45 9.59
N LEU A 441 -14.54 10.59 9.78
CA LEU A 441 -14.02 11.05 11.07
C LEU A 441 -15.10 11.76 11.91
N ASP A 442 -15.85 12.65 11.29
CA ASP A 442 -16.89 13.47 11.91
C ASP A 442 -18.08 13.63 10.95
N PRO A 443 -19.11 12.77 11.08
CA PRO A 443 -20.31 12.82 10.24
C PRO A 443 -21.08 14.15 10.34
N ASP A 444 -20.92 14.89 11.45
CA ASP A 444 -21.66 16.14 11.70
C ASP A 444 -21.09 17.30 10.85
N LYS A 445 -19.93 17.09 10.20
CA LYS A 445 -19.36 18.02 9.21
C LYS A 445 -20.16 18.12 7.92
N VAL A 446 -21.10 17.20 7.67
CA VAL A 446 -21.96 17.26 6.47
C VAL A 446 -22.63 18.62 6.33
N ASP A 447 -23.10 19.19 7.45
CA ASP A 447 -23.83 20.44 7.40
C ASP A 447 -22.92 21.62 7.02
N GLN A 448 -21.74 21.65 7.63
CA GLN A 448 -20.73 22.68 7.40
C GLN A 448 -20.20 22.62 5.96
N LEU A 449 -20.01 21.42 5.42
CA LEU A 449 -19.58 21.23 4.05
C LEU A 449 -20.67 21.61 3.04
N ALA A 450 -21.95 21.35 3.34
CA ALA A 450 -23.04 21.79 2.50
C ALA A 450 -23.23 23.32 2.52
N ASP A 451 -23.02 23.98 3.66
CA ASP A 451 -22.99 25.45 3.76
C ASP A 451 -21.84 26.04 2.95
N ALA A 452 -20.61 25.54 3.16
CA ALA A 452 -19.44 25.98 2.41
C ALA A 452 -19.60 25.77 0.89
N MET A 453 -20.24 24.67 0.47
CA MET A 453 -20.55 24.43 -0.94
C MET A 453 -21.45 25.54 -1.51
N ALA A 454 -22.48 25.97 -0.77
CA ALA A 454 -23.39 27.04 -1.18
C ALA A 454 -22.74 28.43 -1.12
N GLU A 455 -21.79 28.63 -0.22
CA GLU A 455 -21.04 29.88 -0.08
C GLU A 455 -20.08 30.09 -1.25
N PHE A 456 -19.30 29.06 -1.61
CA PHE A 456 -18.29 29.18 -2.66
C PHE A 456 -18.87 29.06 -4.07
N PHE A 457 -19.99 28.36 -4.26
CA PHE A 457 -20.53 28.07 -5.58
C PHE A 457 -22.02 28.43 -5.67
N PRO A 458 -22.51 28.94 -6.81
CA PRO A 458 -23.94 29.25 -7.03
C PRO A 458 -24.77 27.97 -7.25
N VAL A 459 -24.75 27.06 -6.28
CA VAL A 459 -25.43 25.76 -6.32
C VAL A 459 -26.89 25.93 -5.87
N PRO A 460 -27.88 25.37 -6.61
CA PRO A 460 -29.27 25.43 -6.18
C PRO A 460 -29.49 24.73 -4.84
N THR A 461 -30.34 25.30 -3.98
CA THR A 461 -30.63 24.78 -2.62
C THR A 461 -31.08 23.32 -2.62
N ALA A 462 -31.73 22.84 -3.68
CA ALA A 462 -32.11 21.43 -3.78
C ALA A 462 -30.91 20.46 -3.71
N HIS A 463 -29.73 20.86 -4.20
CA HIS A 463 -28.53 20.03 -4.15
C HIS A 463 -27.91 20.03 -2.75
N THR A 464 -27.85 21.18 -2.06
CA THR A 464 -27.34 21.26 -0.69
C THR A 464 -28.24 20.46 0.26
N GLU A 465 -29.57 20.59 0.12
CA GLU A 465 -30.54 19.80 0.88
C GLU A 465 -30.44 18.30 0.59
N ARG A 466 -30.17 17.93 -0.66
CA ARG A 466 -29.91 16.52 -1.00
C ARG A 466 -28.64 16.01 -0.30
N VAL A 467 -27.53 16.74 -0.34
CA VAL A 467 -26.28 16.36 0.35
C VAL A 467 -26.54 16.14 1.84
N ARG A 468 -27.23 17.08 2.50
CA ARG A 468 -27.60 16.94 3.92
C ARG A 468 -28.42 15.69 4.16
N ARG A 469 -29.49 15.49 3.39
CA ARG A 469 -30.39 14.34 3.58
C ARG A 469 -29.70 12.99 3.30
N GLY A 470 -28.93 12.91 2.22
CA GLY A 470 -28.29 11.68 1.76
C GLY A 470 -27.08 11.26 2.59
N LEU A 471 -26.30 12.22 3.10
CA LEU A 471 -25.07 11.94 3.83
C LEU A 471 -25.21 11.97 5.36
N ARG A 472 -26.34 12.44 5.90
CA ARG A 472 -26.64 12.31 7.33
C ARG A 472 -26.78 10.84 7.72
N ARG A 473 -26.03 10.41 8.73
CA ARG A 473 -26.11 9.03 9.23
C ARG A 473 -27.44 8.79 9.98
N PRO A 474 -28.19 7.71 9.67
CA PRO A 474 -29.39 7.36 10.43
C PRO A 474 -29.05 7.04 11.88
N GLY A 475 -29.82 7.57 12.84
CA GLY A 475 -29.75 7.18 14.26
C GLY A 475 -28.89 8.06 15.18
N ARG A 476 -28.31 9.16 14.68
CA ARG A 476 -27.78 10.24 15.52
C ARG A 476 -28.67 11.47 15.35
N THR A 477 -29.67 11.60 16.21
CA THR A 477 -30.27 12.92 16.46
C THR A 477 -29.17 13.84 17.02
N PRO A 478 -29.10 15.12 16.61
CA PRO A 478 -28.13 16.05 17.17
C PRO A 478 -28.23 16.24 18.69
N ASP A 479 -29.32 15.78 19.31
CA ASP A 479 -29.50 15.86 20.75
C ASP A 479 -30.51 14.81 21.20
N ALA A 480 -30.04 13.71 21.80
CA ALA A 480 -30.80 12.85 22.73
C ALA A 480 -29.97 11.62 23.16
N GLY A 481 -29.71 11.50 24.46
CA GLY A 481 -29.47 10.19 25.09
C GLY A 481 -28.02 9.72 25.17
N ARG A 482 -27.28 10.29 26.11
CA ARG A 482 -26.12 9.65 26.75
C ARG A 482 -26.52 8.26 27.25
N SER A 483 -25.93 7.20 26.70
CA SER A 483 -25.88 5.89 27.37
C SER A 483 -24.52 5.26 27.13
N ALA A 484 -23.93 4.85 28.24
CA ALA A 484 -22.57 4.34 28.36
C ALA A 484 -22.46 2.95 27.74
N ASP A 485 -21.51 2.78 26.82
CA ASP A 485 -20.96 1.46 26.54
C ASP A 485 -19.43 1.52 26.69
N ALA A 486 -18.96 0.76 27.65
CA ALA A 486 -17.68 0.90 28.33
C ALA A 486 -16.61 0.11 27.60
N ASN A 487 -15.96 0.70 26.59
CA ASN A 487 -14.61 0.29 26.17
C ASN A 487 -13.85 1.29 25.29
N ARG A 488 -14.10 2.60 25.46
CA ARG A 488 -13.31 3.64 24.77
C ARG A 488 -12.24 4.19 25.69
N THR A 489 -11.03 4.27 25.14
CA THR A 489 -9.90 5.06 25.63
C THR A 489 -10.35 6.46 26.09
N PRO A 490 -9.68 7.08 27.08
CA PRO A 490 -10.15 8.29 27.72
C PRO A 490 -10.41 9.41 26.71
N ASP A 491 -11.60 9.99 26.81
CA ASP A 491 -12.12 11.12 26.04
C ASP A 491 -11.21 12.34 26.20
N ALA A 492 -10.37 12.61 25.20
CA ALA A 492 -9.60 13.84 25.12
C ALA A 492 -10.52 14.98 24.64
N GLY A 493 -11.18 15.63 25.58
CA GLY A 493 -11.64 17.02 25.46
C GLY A 493 -12.74 17.30 24.42
N ARG A 494 -13.96 16.82 24.66
CA ARG A 494 -15.17 17.36 24.01
C ARG A 494 -15.59 18.68 24.69
N ALA A 495 -15.21 19.80 24.09
CA ALA A 495 -15.82 21.10 24.40
C ALA A 495 -17.31 21.09 23.96
N ALA A 496 -18.17 21.63 24.81
CA ALA A 496 -19.62 21.64 24.67
C ALA A 496 -20.08 22.38 23.40
N GLY A 497 -21.18 21.91 22.79
CA GLY A 497 -21.77 22.49 21.60
C GLY A 497 -22.42 23.87 21.80
N HIS A 498 -22.47 24.64 20.72
CA HIS A 498 -23.33 25.80 20.57
C HIS A 498 -24.25 25.64 19.34
N PRO A 499 -25.55 25.96 19.45
CA PRO A 499 -26.47 25.93 18.32
C PRO A 499 -26.49 27.27 17.58
N GLY A 500 -26.35 27.23 16.24
CA GLY A 500 -26.87 28.29 15.35
C GLY A 500 -25.94 29.42 14.89
N GLY A 501 -24.66 29.15 14.61
CA GLY A 501 -23.74 30.11 13.97
C GLY A 501 -22.96 29.49 12.80
N SER A 502 -22.40 30.33 11.91
CA SER A 502 -21.56 29.88 10.79
C SER A 502 -20.33 29.12 11.32
N PRO A 503 -19.84 28.03 10.69
CA PRO A 503 -18.71 27.26 11.23
C PRO A 503 -17.34 27.96 11.16
N PHE A 504 -17.25 29.14 10.54
CA PHE A 504 -16.12 30.05 10.73
C PHE A 504 -16.21 30.85 12.04
N ASP A 505 -17.33 30.78 12.74
CA ASP A 505 -17.50 31.21 14.14
C ASP A 505 -16.99 30.11 15.09
N ARG A 506 -15.67 29.86 14.97
CA ARG A 506 -14.68 29.52 15.99
C ARG A 506 -15.07 28.55 17.14
N PRO A 507 -14.52 27.31 17.19
CA PRO A 507 -13.82 26.93 18.42
C PRO A 507 -12.71 27.96 18.59
N ASP A 508 -12.66 28.72 19.69
CA ASP A 508 -11.73 29.84 19.94
C ASP A 508 -10.48 29.78 19.05
N ALA A 509 -10.50 30.50 17.92
CA ALA A 509 -9.38 30.51 16.96
C ALA A 509 -8.07 30.99 17.61
N GLU A 510 -8.15 31.48 18.85
CA GLU A 510 -7.07 31.92 19.71
C GLU A 510 -6.21 30.76 20.27
N ASP A 511 -6.69 29.50 20.38
CA ASP A 511 -5.89 28.34 20.87
C ASP A 511 -5.93 27.10 19.95
N LEU A 512 -6.00 27.28 18.63
CA LEU A 512 -5.83 26.14 17.70
C LEU A 512 -4.48 25.41 17.91
N PRO A 513 -3.34 26.10 18.12
CA PRO A 513 -2.07 25.44 18.42
C PRO A 513 -2.13 24.56 19.69
N GLY A 514 -2.72 25.04 20.79
CA GLY A 514 -2.84 24.25 22.01
C GLY A 514 -3.78 23.06 21.85
N ALA A 515 -4.87 23.20 21.09
CA ALA A 515 -5.75 22.08 20.77
C ALA A 515 -5.03 20.97 19.99
N LEU A 516 -4.24 21.33 18.97
CA LEU A 516 -3.41 20.38 18.22
C LEU A 516 -2.35 19.72 19.12
N THR A 517 -1.67 20.48 19.97
CA THR A 517 -0.69 19.95 20.92
C THR A 517 -1.31 18.93 21.88
N ARG A 518 -2.47 19.24 22.46
CA ARG A 518 -3.20 18.31 23.35
C ARG A 518 -3.58 17.02 22.63
N ALA A 519 -4.05 17.11 21.38
CA ALA A 519 -4.41 15.94 20.58
C ALA A 519 -3.18 15.07 20.25
N ILE A 520 -2.05 15.69 19.84
CA ILE A 520 -0.80 14.97 19.55
C ILE A 520 -0.29 14.22 20.79
N ARG A 521 -0.31 14.88 21.96
CA ARG A 521 0.10 14.28 23.23
C ARG A 521 -0.82 13.14 23.66
N ALA A 522 -2.13 13.31 23.53
CA ALA A 522 -3.11 12.27 23.85
C ALA A 522 -2.96 11.02 22.96
N ALA A 523 -2.43 11.18 21.74
CA ALA A 523 -2.18 10.07 20.82
C ALA A 523 -0.84 9.34 21.08
N ALA A 524 0.00 9.81 22.01
CA ALA A 524 1.29 9.19 22.31
C ALA A 524 1.11 7.80 22.94
N THR A 525 2.04 6.90 22.64
CA THR A 525 2.05 5.49 23.07
C THR A 525 3.42 5.11 23.67
N PRO A 526 3.84 5.74 24.79
CA PRO A 526 5.17 5.50 25.39
C PRO A 526 5.44 4.05 25.81
N GLN A 527 4.39 3.25 26.01
CA GLN A 527 4.46 1.82 26.31
C GLN A 527 4.92 0.95 25.13
N ARG A 528 4.85 1.45 23.89
CA ARG A 528 5.23 0.71 22.69
C ARG A 528 6.73 0.85 22.41
N ALA A 529 7.35 -0.17 21.84
CA ALA A 529 8.78 -0.14 21.50
C ALA A 529 9.07 0.26 20.04
N ASP A 530 8.06 0.18 19.18
CA ASP A 530 8.12 0.31 17.72
C ASP A 530 7.70 1.71 17.22
N ARG A 531 6.80 2.40 17.94
CA ARG A 531 6.46 3.81 17.70
C ARG A 531 6.08 4.55 18.99
N LEU A 532 6.26 5.86 19.01
CA LEU A 532 5.73 6.73 20.07
C LEU A 532 4.43 7.40 19.64
N PHE A 533 4.44 8.07 18.50
CA PHE A 533 3.24 8.71 17.94
C PHE A 533 2.75 7.92 16.74
N PRO A 534 1.43 7.84 16.51
CA PRO A 534 0.90 7.33 15.26
C PRO A 534 1.31 8.23 14.09
N GLY A 535 1.58 7.64 12.93
CA GLY A 535 2.10 8.36 11.77
C GLY A 535 2.18 7.49 10.52
N ASP A 536 3.09 7.84 9.61
CA ASP A 536 3.29 7.08 8.37
C ASP A 536 3.78 5.64 8.69
N PRO A 537 3.27 4.60 8.01
CA PRO A 537 3.68 3.20 8.24
C PRO A 537 5.18 2.94 8.06
N ALA A 538 5.92 3.81 7.37
CA ALA A 538 7.37 3.70 7.29
C ALA A 538 8.02 3.76 8.68
N GLY A 539 7.44 4.51 9.63
CA GLY A 539 7.92 4.61 11.02
C GLY A 539 7.94 3.27 11.75
N LEU A 540 6.98 2.39 11.44
CA LEU A 540 6.91 1.03 12.01
C LEU A 540 8.07 0.13 11.56
N ASN A 541 8.74 0.47 10.46
CA ASN A 541 9.85 -0.32 9.90
C ASN A 541 11.23 0.28 10.18
N ASP A 542 11.30 1.57 10.52
CA ASP A 542 12.55 2.26 10.85
C ASP A 542 12.81 2.37 12.35
N GLY A 543 11.99 1.73 13.18
CA GLY A 543 12.11 1.73 14.65
C GLY A 543 11.50 2.98 15.31
N GLY A 544 10.75 3.78 14.55
CA GLY A 544 9.90 4.85 15.06
C GLY A 544 10.64 6.07 15.59
N TYR A 545 11.97 6.15 15.44
CA TYR A 545 12.79 7.23 15.98
C TYR A 545 13.05 8.37 14.98
N THR A 546 12.78 8.16 13.69
CA THR A 546 13.27 9.03 12.62
C THR A 546 12.58 10.40 12.59
N LEU A 547 13.21 11.39 11.95
CA LEU A 547 12.64 12.72 11.77
C LEU A 547 11.48 12.72 10.75
N ALA A 548 11.56 11.88 9.72
CA ALA A 548 10.58 11.82 8.63
C ALA A 548 9.26 11.14 9.01
N HIS A 549 9.31 10.09 9.83
CA HIS A 549 8.15 9.24 10.10
C HIS A 549 7.95 8.90 11.58
N GLY A 550 8.83 9.37 12.46
CA GLY A 550 8.89 8.93 13.85
C GLY A 550 8.87 10.05 14.88
N ALA A 551 9.23 9.68 16.11
CA ALA A 551 9.19 10.55 17.28
C ALA A 551 10.00 11.83 17.13
N ALA A 552 11.19 11.77 16.51
CA ALA A 552 12.04 12.95 16.35
C ALA A 552 11.32 14.07 15.59
N GLY A 553 10.53 13.75 14.55
CA GLY A 553 9.78 14.74 13.77
C GLY A 553 8.73 15.46 14.61
N VAL A 554 7.94 14.68 15.37
CA VAL A 554 6.86 15.22 16.21
C VAL A 554 7.43 16.07 17.34
N LEU A 555 8.45 15.57 18.06
CA LEU A 555 9.08 16.29 19.17
C LEU A 555 9.78 17.56 18.69
N HIS A 556 10.41 17.51 17.51
CA HIS A 556 11.00 18.67 16.89
C HIS A 556 9.95 19.73 16.54
N ALA A 557 8.79 19.34 16.02
CA ALA A 557 7.70 20.24 15.68
C ALA A 557 7.12 20.92 16.94
N LEU A 558 6.83 20.13 17.99
CA LEU A 558 6.36 20.66 19.28
C LEU A 558 7.33 21.70 19.84
N HIS A 559 8.62 21.34 19.97
CA HIS A 559 9.64 22.26 20.45
C HIS A 559 9.78 23.52 19.58
N SER A 560 9.79 23.37 18.26
CA SER A 560 9.98 24.51 17.33
C SER A 560 8.79 25.46 17.30
N THR A 561 7.61 25.01 17.73
CA THR A 561 6.40 25.84 17.88
C THR A 561 6.23 26.40 19.30
N GLY A 562 7.28 26.30 20.15
CA GLY A 562 7.27 26.81 21.51
C GLY A 562 6.42 25.99 22.49
N GLN A 563 6.03 24.77 22.11
CA GLN A 563 5.28 23.86 22.96
C GLN A 563 6.25 23.04 23.81
N ASP A 564 5.86 22.75 25.05
CA ASP A 564 6.64 21.88 25.91
C ASP A 564 6.74 20.47 25.32
N VAL A 565 7.78 19.73 25.70
CA VAL A 565 7.98 18.33 25.30
C VAL A 565 8.19 17.50 26.56
N ASP A 566 7.41 16.43 26.71
CA ASP A 566 7.50 15.56 27.89
C ASP A 566 8.83 14.83 27.94
N GLU A 567 9.43 14.77 29.13
CA GLU A 567 10.71 14.09 29.34
C GLU A 567 10.63 12.61 28.96
N GLU A 568 9.53 11.94 29.29
CA GLU A 568 9.25 10.54 28.91
C GLU A 568 9.32 10.33 27.39
N HIS A 569 8.86 11.29 26.59
CA HIS A 569 8.90 11.20 25.13
C HIS A 569 10.32 11.37 24.57
N THR A 570 11.11 12.24 25.20
CA THR A 570 12.53 12.41 24.82
C THR A 570 13.36 11.18 25.21
N ASP A 571 13.07 10.57 26.37
CA ASP A 571 13.61 9.29 26.81
C ASP A 571 13.27 8.17 25.83
N TRP A 572 12.01 8.12 25.38
CA TRP A 572 11.56 7.15 24.42
C TRP A 572 12.36 7.25 23.11
N LEU A 573 12.53 8.47 22.57
CA LEU A 573 13.30 8.72 21.35
C LEU A 573 14.73 8.20 21.47
N TRP A 574 15.41 8.52 22.57
CA TRP A 574 16.76 8.03 22.83
C TRP A 574 16.83 6.50 22.85
N ARG A 575 15.94 5.85 23.63
CA ARG A 575 15.92 4.37 23.73
C ARG A 575 15.60 3.74 22.37
N ALA A 576 14.70 4.31 21.58
CA ALA A 576 14.36 3.82 20.24
C ALA A 576 15.56 3.90 19.28
N ALA A 577 16.23 5.04 19.21
CA ALA A 577 17.44 5.21 18.40
C ALA A 577 18.56 4.26 18.84
N ARG A 578 18.70 4.01 20.15
CA ARG A 578 19.69 3.08 20.71
C ARG A 578 19.40 1.62 20.39
N ARG A 579 18.12 1.21 20.40
CA ARG A 579 17.68 -0.16 20.04
C ARG A 579 17.79 -0.45 18.55
N SER A 580 17.73 0.58 17.69
CA SER A 580 17.76 0.39 16.24
C SER A 580 18.95 -0.44 15.79
N ARG A 581 18.68 -1.56 15.10
CA ARG A 581 19.73 -2.40 14.49
C ARG A 581 20.33 -1.74 13.26
N ASP A 582 19.57 -0.87 12.61
CA ASP A 582 20.02 -0.15 11.43
C ASP A 582 20.71 1.15 11.81
N ARG A 583 21.99 1.26 11.46
CA ARG A 583 22.82 2.45 11.72
C ARG A 583 22.82 3.40 10.53
N ARG A 584 21.72 3.45 9.78
CA ARG A 584 21.53 4.33 8.62
C ARG A 584 21.97 5.76 8.94
N PRO A 585 22.91 6.33 8.16
CA PRO A 585 23.19 7.76 8.23
C PRO A 585 22.07 8.55 7.55
N GLY A 586 21.84 9.79 7.99
CA GLY A 586 20.84 10.65 7.36
C GLY A 586 20.14 11.60 8.32
N LEU A 587 19.68 12.74 7.79
CA LEU A 587 18.93 13.75 8.53
C LEU A 587 17.47 13.32 8.75
N TYR A 588 16.82 12.79 7.72
CA TYR A 588 15.38 12.51 7.78
C TYR A 588 15.05 11.09 8.24
N ASP A 589 15.82 10.10 7.80
CA ASP A 589 15.55 8.67 8.01
C ASP A 589 16.70 7.94 8.73
N GLY A 590 17.67 8.69 9.24
CA GLY A 590 18.87 8.16 9.89
C GLY A 590 19.04 8.61 11.35
N LEU A 591 20.05 8.05 12.00
CA LEU A 591 20.37 8.35 13.40
C LEU A 591 20.88 9.79 13.61
N HIS A 592 21.49 10.42 12.59
CA HIS A 592 21.97 11.81 12.68
C HIS A 592 20.82 12.79 12.93
N GLY A 593 19.67 12.58 12.29
CA GLY A 593 18.45 13.35 12.55
C GLY A 593 17.97 13.25 13.99
N ALA A 594 17.92 12.03 14.54
CA ALA A 594 17.52 11.79 15.93
C ALA A 594 18.49 12.44 16.92
N ALA A 595 19.80 12.33 16.69
CA ALA A 595 20.82 12.99 17.50
C ALA A 595 20.65 14.52 17.48
N LEU A 596 20.40 15.10 16.30
CA LEU A 596 20.16 16.54 16.18
C LEU A 596 18.94 17.00 16.97
N VAL A 597 17.85 16.22 16.96
CA VAL A 597 16.64 16.54 17.72
C VAL A 597 16.88 16.42 19.22
N LEU A 598 17.53 15.35 19.69
CA LEU A 598 17.91 15.21 21.11
C LEU A 598 18.76 16.39 21.60
N HIS A 599 19.75 16.81 20.79
CA HIS A 599 20.56 17.99 21.07
C HIS A 599 19.71 19.27 21.18
N ARG A 600 18.78 19.50 20.25
CA ARG A 600 17.86 20.66 20.31
C ARG A 600 16.95 20.63 21.52
N LEU A 601 16.60 19.45 22.02
CA LEU A 601 15.78 19.26 23.22
C LEU A 601 16.61 19.34 24.52
N GLY A 602 17.91 19.66 24.44
CA GLY A 602 18.80 19.78 25.61
C GLY A 602 19.30 18.44 26.18
N ARG A 603 19.10 17.33 25.47
CA ARG A 603 19.51 15.97 25.88
C ARG A 603 20.92 15.63 25.36
N GLU A 604 21.91 16.38 25.82
CA GLU A 604 23.27 16.33 25.27
C GLU A 604 23.96 14.96 25.40
N PRO A 605 23.95 14.28 26.57
CA PRO A 605 24.58 12.95 26.69
C PRO A 605 23.97 11.93 25.74
N GLU A 606 22.63 11.94 25.61
CA GLU A 606 21.89 11.03 24.75
C GLU A 606 22.10 11.34 23.26
N ALA A 607 22.14 12.62 22.90
CA ALA A 607 22.45 13.06 21.54
C ALA A 607 23.82 12.57 21.10
N TRP A 608 24.83 12.67 21.97
CA TRP A 608 26.18 12.21 21.69
C TRP A 608 26.27 10.69 21.56
N GLU A 609 25.60 9.93 22.43
CA GLU A 609 25.54 8.47 22.31
C GLU A 609 24.95 8.03 20.96
N VAL A 610 23.83 8.63 20.54
CA VAL A 610 23.18 8.32 19.26
C VAL A 610 24.08 8.71 18.07
N LEU A 611 24.75 9.87 18.14
CA LEU A 611 25.67 10.31 17.10
C LEU A 611 26.87 9.37 16.95
N GLN A 612 27.46 8.93 18.06
CA GLN A 612 28.56 7.96 18.06
C GLN A 612 28.12 6.62 17.48
N ARG A 613 26.89 6.18 17.79
CA ARG A 613 26.31 4.97 17.20
C ARG A 613 26.11 5.09 15.69
N ALA A 614 25.66 6.25 15.21
CA ALA A 614 25.50 6.52 13.78
C ALA A 614 26.84 6.43 13.04
N GLY A 615 27.93 6.80 13.72
CA GLY A 615 29.26 6.84 13.14
C GLY A 615 29.41 7.92 12.07
N THR A 616 30.55 7.89 11.38
CA THR A 616 30.91 8.83 10.30
C THR A 616 30.81 8.21 8.91
N THR A 617 30.16 7.05 8.79
CA THR A 617 29.98 6.36 7.51
C THR A 617 29.23 7.28 6.56
N SER A 618 29.91 7.64 5.47
CA SER A 618 29.39 8.61 4.51
C SER A 618 28.38 7.95 3.56
N PRO A 619 27.15 8.50 3.46
CA PRO A 619 26.14 8.03 2.52
C PRO A 619 26.64 7.96 1.07
N GLY A 620 26.07 7.02 0.30
CA GLY A 620 26.30 6.92 -1.14
C GLY A 620 25.45 7.90 -1.97
N ASP A 621 24.40 8.46 -1.39
CA ASP A 621 23.51 9.42 -2.06
C ASP A 621 23.79 10.87 -1.65
N LEU A 622 23.36 11.82 -2.49
CA LEU A 622 23.61 13.26 -2.31
C LEU A 622 22.41 14.00 -1.69
N SER A 623 21.34 13.30 -1.35
CA SER A 623 20.06 13.91 -0.99
C SER A 623 20.07 14.56 0.40
N LEU A 624 19.07 15.40 0.64
CA LEU A 624 18.79 15.92 1.98
C LEU A 624 18.26 14.84 2.93
N ARG A 625 17.60 13.81 2.40
CA ARG A 625 16.89 12.80 3.19
C ARG A 625 17.87 11.87 3.91
N SER A 626 18.61 11.08 3.13
CA SER A 626 19.54 10.04 3.57
C SER A 626 21.00 10.35 3.23
N GLY A 627 21.24 11.43 2.49
CA GLY A 627 22.51 11.67 1.79
C GLY A 627 23.48 12.63 2.46
N LEU A 628 24.58 12.88 1.74
CA LEU A 628 25.67 13.76 2.17
C LEU A 628 25.21 15.18 2.49
N ALA A 629 24.24 15.73 1.77
CA ALA A 629 23.72 17.07 2.04
C ALA A 629 23.02 17.14 3.42
N GLY A 630 22.16 16.17 3.72
CA GLY A 630 21.50 16.07 5.03
C GLY A 630 22.50 15.85 6.16
N LEU A 631 23.46 14.95 5.95
CA LEU A 631 24.54 14.68 6.91
C LEU A 631 25.36 15.94 7.20
N GLY A 632 25.79 16.66 6.16
CA GLY A 632 26.57 17.89 6.30
C GLY A 632 25.83 18.95 7.14
N LEU A 633 24.52 19.13 6.94
CA LEU A 633 23.73 20.06 7.74
C LEU A 633 23.68 19.69 9.23
N VAL A 634 23.53 18.39 9.53
CA VAL A 634 23.55 17.91 10.92
C VAL A 634 24.91 18.16 11.55
N LEU A 635 25.99 17.74 10.88
CA LEU A 635 27.35 17.87 11.38
C LEU A 635 27.73 19.34 11.59
N HIS A 636 27.39 20.21 10.65
CA HIS A 636 27.59 21.65 10.79
C HIS A 636 26.86 22.21 12.01
N ARG A 637 25.60 21.84 12.21
CA ARG A 637 24.80 22.35 13.34
C ARG A 637 25.37 21.88 14.67
N LEU A 638 25.73 20.61 14.80
CA LEU A 638 26.29 20.04 16.02
C LEU A 638 27.71 20.57 16.31
N HIS A 639 28.55 20.71 15.28
CA HIS A 639 29.86 21.34 15.41
C HIS A 639 29.75 22.78 15.91
N ARG A 640 28.82 23.58 15.36
CA ARG A 640 28.62 24.97 15.81
C ARG A 640 28.17 25.07 17.26
N ALA A 641 27.46 24.06 17.77
CA ALA A 641 26.98 24.06 19.14
C ALA A 641 28.05 23.56 20.14
N THR A 642 28.85 22.59 19.74
CA THR A 642 29.80 21.88 20.64
C THR A 642 31.25 22.35 20.53
N GLY A 643 31.64 22.91 19.38
CA GLY A 643 33.04 23.18 19.05
C GLY A 643 33.88 21.93 18.75
N ASP A 644 33.28 20.75 18.65
CA ASP A 644 34.00 19.48 18.46
C ASP A 644 34.74 19.44 17.09
N GLY A 645 36.05 19.21 17.14
CA GLY A 645 36.91 19.15 15.96
C GLY A 645 36.69 17.90 15.08
N GLY A 646 36.34 16.76 15.68
CA GLY A 646 36.02 15.54 14.93
C GLY A 646 34.75 15.68 14.09
N LEU A 647 33.76 16.44 14.58
CA LEU A 647 32.58 16.80 13.79
C LEU A 647 32.91 17.72 12.61
N ARG A 648 33.85 18.64 12.80
CA ARG A 648 34.37 19.50 11.72
C ARG A 648 35.05 18.67 10.64
N ASP A 649 35.93 17.74 11.02
CA ASP A 649 36.62 16.87 10.07
C ASP A 649 35.62 15.98 9.30
N ALA A 650 34.57 15.50 9.97
CA ALA A 650 33.51 14.74 9.31
C ALA A 650 32.68 15.59 8.35
N LEU A 651 32.39 16.84 8.71
CA LEU A 651 31.71 17.81 7.86
C LEU A 651 32.54 18.14 6.61
N ASP A 652 33.84 18.38 6.77
CA ASP A 652 34.75 18.70 5.69
C ASP A 652 34.80 17.55 4.69
N ARG A 653 34.96 16.30 5.15
CA ARG A 653 34.89 15.09 4.30
C ARG A 653 33.56 14.96 3.56
N ALA A 654 32.44 15.20 4.23
CA ALA A 654 31.12 15.11 3.60
C ALA A 654 30.94 16.19 2.53
N THR A 655 31.43 17.40 2.79
CA THR A 655 31.37 18.56 1.88
C THR A 655 32.26 18.36 0.67
N GLU A 656 33.50 17.89 0.86
CA GLU A 656 34.43 17.54 -0.23
C GLU A 656 33.83 16.49 -1.16
N ARG A 657 33.26 15.43 -0.60
CA ARG A 657 32.59 14.39 -1.40
C ARG A 657 31.37 14.90 -2.15
N LEU A 658 30.58 15.76 -1.52
CA LEU A 658 29.42 16.37 -2.17
C LEU A 658 29.87 17.29 -3.31
N ALA A 659 30.89 18.13 -3.09
CA ALA A 659 31.46 19.00 -4.11
C ALA A 659 32.03 18.19 -5.28
N ALA A 660 32.81 17.14 -5.01
CA ALA A 660 33.36 16.25 -6.03
C ALA A 660 32.26 15.54 -6.84
N ALA A 661 31.12 15.20 -6.21
CA ALA A 661 30.01 14.56 -6.89
C ALA A 661 29.13 15.54 -7.70
N LEU A 662 29.25 16.84 -7.46
CA LEU A 662 28.53 17.91 -8.16
C LEU A 662 29.42 18.65 -9.18
N ASP A 663 30.72 18.35 -9.24
CA ASP A 663 31.65 18.97 -10.17
C ASP A 663 31.24 18.65 -11.63
N PRO A 664 30.87 19.65 -12.43
CA PRO A 664 30.50 19.45 -13.83
C PRO A 664 31.66 19.00 -14.72
N ALA A 665 32.92 19.12 -14.26
CA ALA A 665 34.11 18.61 -14.93
C ALA A 665 34.45 17.16 -14.54
N ALA A 666 33.77 16.58 -13.54
CA ALA A 666 33.88 15.16 -13.25
C ALA A 666 33.32 14.34 -14.44
N PRO A 667 33.94 13.22 -14.83
CA PRO A 667 33.43 12.39 -15.91
C PRO A 667 31.96 12.05 -15.63
N PRO A 668 31.06 12.20 -16.63
CA PRO A 668 29.65 11.90 -16.44
C PRO A 668 29.53 10.46 -15.98
N ARG A 669 28.87 10.23 -14.84
CA ARG A 669 28.53 8.87 -14.42
C ARG A 669 27.60 8.28 -15.49
N PRO A 670 27.93 7.11 -16.08
CA PRO A 670 27.07 6.52 -17.11
C PRO A 670 25.67 6.28 -16.53
N GLY A 671 24.62 6.68 -17.24
CA GLY A 671 23.26 6.20 -16.99
C GLY A 671 22.19 7.15 -16.45
N ARG A 672 22.41 8.47 -16.34
CA ARG A 672 21.27 9.41 -16.19
C ARG A 672 20.62 9.73 -17.54
N ALA A 673 19.75 8.84 -18.00
CA ALA A 673 18.77 9.16 -19.04
C ALA A 673 17.39 8.63 -18.62
N CYS A 674 16.48 9.59 -18.39
CA CYS A 674 15.00 9.55 -18.30
C CYS A 674 14.30 8.49 -17.43
#